data_AF-A0A9D2IH32-F1
#
_entry.id   AF-A0A9D2IH32-F1
#
_cell.length_a   1.000
_cell.length_b   1.000
_cell.length_c   1.000
_cell.angle_alpha   90.00
_cell.angle_beta   90.00
_cell.angle_gamma   90.00
#
_symmetry.space_group_name_H-M   'P 1'
#
loop_
_entity.id
_entity.type
_entity.pdbx_description
1 polymer ?
#
loop_
_entity_poly.entity_id
_entity_poly.type
_entity_poly.pdbx_seq_one_letter_code
_entity_poly.pdbx_strand_id
1 'polypeptide(L)'
;MSLTDIQFQKSEWRKKSWSIPDLSGGKQEYFSLVKQLVELLRLGEATDLDIQPELQGISTPKLWRDYAPFLKSIGLVSNCAGSLYLTDVGLAFCNDLTKRHLADLIQNKFRLFGEVLEILAVEPGTVQEIDAKICKNYHLDWANCSNTRKRLDWLEVLELIQGIGNRKWQVTEEGYNALKSWRLVSPDIIDSFETMTNDIVISDPPYEIEILLQRLEEMPELHKKRSTYNIWVPSPNRIDNLRLLTQFALERVSRADLFQFVENEFNLKKSSAESMLPFLKASGIIEEVGRNIYIATPAAKAWCETGDDLDFVRILHAHMRFVGEMIKAAENDTVRNELYAQAKLYGLNTEKARWIAGFLLEAGLLEEPQYLHLRSTSLGKCFVAELPLEESACETTEEISAENSCIDFSDTLTDKNEQIFEQLHTASLDPSAEGKASGVAFEEAIANIFKLMGFHAKRIGGSGDTDVIVRWKDNEGKSIIAIVDGKSKSNGSVSHSDISDVAIDTHKEKNNADYVAIVGPGFSGDTIRNHASKKGFALITDTELIEIARMSDSLGLSLQEIALIFQVPDGFSRLKELIAARQREMEIIAYVVSMFEKEQDMLGSLSARDMYLLLRNTDVSPSLEELLDVFETLSQSDIGVLNPVNTVSSAENITYILKNEKRTVNRLRALARAIEKGLG
;
A
#
# COMPACT_ATOMS: atom_id res chain seq x y z
N MET A 1 6.40 -0.85 42.00
CA MET A 1 7.55 -0.95 41.08
C MET A 1 8.42 0.29 41.27
N SER A 2 9.74 0.20 41.25
CA SER A 2 10.59 1.41 41.35
C SER A 2 10.58 2.19 40.02
N LEU A 3 10.80 3.51 40.05
CA LEU A 3 10.87 4.33 38.81
C LEU A 3 11.91 3.79 37.81
N THR A 4 13.07 3.36 38.31
CA THR A 4 14.14 2.75 37.51
C THR A 4 13.71 1.43 36.85
N ASP A 5 12.89 0.64 37.55
CA ASP A 5 12.35 -0.62 37.05
C ASP A 5 11.26 -0.39 35.98
N ILE A 6 10.41 0.61 36.17
CA ILE A 6 9.43 1.06 35.16
C ILE A 6 10.15 1.53 33.88
N GLN A 7 11.18 2.38 34.01
CA GLN A 7 11.95 2.89 32.87
C GLN A 7 12.68 1.76 32.12
N PHE A 8 13.28 0.82 32.86
CA PHE A 8 13.91 -0.36 32.29
C PHE A 8 12.90 -1.18 31.47
N GLN A 9 11.74 -1.50 32.05
CA GLN A 9 10.71 -2.29 31.36
C GLN A 9 10.14 -1.55 30.13
N LYS A 10 9.99 -0.23 30.18
CA LYS A 10 9.60 0.58 29.00
C LYS A 10 10.65 0.53 27.89
N SER A 11 11.94 0.63 28.23
CA SER A 11 13.04 0.49 27.28
C SER A 11 13.05 -0.89 26.64
N GLU A 12 12.96 -1.95 27.45
CA GLU A 12 12.90 -3.34 26.97
C GLU A 12 11.70 -3.57 26.05
N TRP A 13 10.53 -3.04 26.41
CA TRP A 13 9.34 -3.12 25.58
C TRP A 13 9.55 -2.48 24.20
N ARG A 14 10.16 -1.28 24.15
CA ARG A 14 10.43 -0.57 22.89
C ARG A 14 11.44 -1.28 21.99
N LYS A 15 12.51 -1.82 22.56
CA LYS A 15 13.62 -2.48 21.82
C LYS A 15 13.22 -3.81 21.16
N LYS A 16 12.26 -4.54 21.73
CA LYS A 16 11.87 -5.88 21.24
C LYS A 16 10.89 -5.82 20.07
N SER A 17 11.02 -6.76 19.14
CA SER A 17 10.14 -6.93 17.96
C SER A 17 8.86 -7.71 18.30
N TRP A 18 7.80 -7.50 17.51
CA TRP A 18 6.51 -8.18 17.70
C TRP A 18 6.43 -9.59 17.11
N SER A 19 7.07 -9.82 15.98
CA SER A 19 6.87 -11.04 15.18
C SER A 19 8.16 -11.85 15.13
N ILE A 20 8.07 -13.13 15.51
CA ILE A 20 9.14 -14.11 15.33
C ILE A 20 9.04 -14.62 13.88
N PRO A 21 10.04 -14.39 13.02
CA PRO A 21 10.03 -14.93 11.66
C PRO A 21 9.90 -16.46 11.69
N ASP A 22 9.26 -17.02 10.68
CA ASP A 22 9.12 -18.47 10.58
C ASP A 22 10.48 -19.11 10.27
N LEU A 23 10.78 -20.20 10.97
CA LEU A 23 11.91 -21.05 10.67
C LEU A 23 11.39 -22.23 9.84
N SER A 24 11.77 -22.28 8.57
CA SER A 24 11.24 -23.27 7.62
C SER A 24 11.67 -24.70 7.97
N GLY A 25 10.78 -25.51 8.54
CA GLY A 25 11.06 -26.90 8.90
C GLY A 25 9.96 -27.51 9.78
N GLY A 26 10.11 -28.76 10.20
CA GLY A 26 9.22 -29.32 11.21
C GLY A 26 9.53 -28.75 12.60
N LYS A 27 8.50 -28.48 13.43
CA LYS A 27 8.68 -27.96 14.80
C LYS A 27 9.73 -28.75 15.60
N GLN A 28 9.70 -30.08 15.50
CA GLN A 28 10.62 -30.98 16.22
C GLN A 28 12.08 -30.82 15.78
N GLU A 29 12.32 -30.22 14.61
CA GLU A 29 13.64 -30.04 14.01
C GLU A 29 14.25 -28.66 14.32
N TYR A 30 13.46 -27.70 14.83
CA TYR A 30 13.86 -26.28 14.94
C TYR A 30 15.19 -26.05 15.67
N PHE A 31 15.37 -26.64 16.85
CA PHE A 31 16.63 -26.45 17.59
C PHE A 31 17.83 -27.10 16.87
N SER A 32 17.65 -28.32 16.35
CA SER A 32 18.68 -29.03 15.59
C SER A 32 19.07 -28.25 14.33
N LEU A 33 18.08 -27.68 13.66
CA LEU A 33 18.24 -26.84 12.48
C LEU A 33 19.07 -25.59 12.78
N VAL A 34 18.71 -24.81 13.81
CA VAL A 34 19.47 -23.61 14.20
C VAL A 34 20.91 -23.98 14.56
N LYS A 35 21.10 -25.06 15.32
CA LYS A 35 22.42 -25.54 15.71
C LYS A 35 23.28 -25.86 14.49
N GLN A 36 22.78 -26.67 13.57
CA GLN A 36 23.53 -27.07 12.38
C GLN A 36 23.81 -25.89 11.46
N LEU A 37 22.83 -24.99 11.25
CA LEU A 37 23.05 -23.79 10.44
C LEU A 37 24.18 -22.93 11.01
N VAL A 38 24.20 -22.71 12.33
CA VAL A 38 25.26 -21.93 13.00
C VAL A 38 26.62 -22.64 12.92
N GLU A 39 26.66 -23.96 13.03
CA GLU A 39 27.89 -24.75 12.84
C GLU A 39 28.43 -24.65 11.40
N LEU A 40 27.57 -24.76 10.39
CA LEU A 40 27.94 -24.59 8.97
C LEU A 40 28.43 -23.16 8.68
N LEU A 41 27.82 -22.16 9.32
CA LEU A 41 28.27 -20.77 9.23
C LEU A 41 29.64 -20.55 9.85
N ARG A 42 29.96 -21.24 10.94
CA ARG A 42 31.31 -21.23 11.54
C ARG A 42 32.37 -21.79 10.58
N LEU A 43 31.99 -22.74 9.74
CA LEU A 43 32.85 -23.34 8.71
C LEU A 43 32.93 -22.50 7.43
N GLY A 44 32.14 -21.42 7.33
CA GLY A 44 32.14 -20.51 6.19
C GLY A 44 31.37 -21.05 4.98
N GLU A 45 30.41 -21.98 5.18
CA GLU A 45 29.72 -22.66 4.07
C GLU A 45 28.56 -21.86 3.45
N ALA A 46 28.08 -20.79 4.11
CA ALA A 46 26.99 -19.96 3.61
C ALA A 46 27.47 -18.84 2.66
N THR A 47 28.18 -19.21 1.59
CA THR A 47 28.73 -18.27 0.59
C THR A 47 27.76 -17.89 -0.53
N ASP A 48 26.65 -18.63 -0.66
CA ASP A 48 25.58 -18.34 -1.60
C ASP A 48 24.23 -18.63 -0.92
N LEU A 49 23.39 -17.59 -0.84
CA LEU A 49 22.07 -17.66 -0.22
C LEU A 49 21.07 -18.55 -0.98
N ASP A 50 21.33 -18.82 -2.26
CA ASP A 50 20.43 -19.59 -3.14
C ASP A 50 20.82 -21.08 -3.20
N ILE A 51 21.69 -21.53 -2.28
CA ILE A 51 22.07 -22.94 -2.06
C ILE A 51 21.39 -23.50 -0.81
N GLN A 52 21.11 -24.80 -0.82
CA GLN A 52 20.63 -25.54 0.35
C GLN A 52 21.82 -25.96 1.25
N PRO A 53 21.78 -25.70 2.56
CA PRO A 53 22.79 -26.21 3.49
C PRO A 53 22.71 -27.73 3.61
N GLU A 54 23.86 -28.39 3.78
CA GLU A 54 23.95 -29.82 4.02
C GLU A 54 23.57 -30.14 5.49
N LEU A 55 22.28 -30.36 5.72
CA LEU A 55 21.72 -30.61 7.04
C LEU A 55 21.45 -32.10 7.28
N GLN A 56 21.87 -32.61 8.44
CA GLN A 56 21.62 -33.98 8.87
C GLN A 56 20.29 -34.10 9.63
N GLY A 57 19.45 -35.04 9.22
CA GLY A 57 18.19 -35.35 9.92
C GLY A 57 17.11 -34.29 9.77
N ILE A 58 17.21 -33.40 8.77
CA ILE A 58 16.20 -32.41 8.41
C ILE A 58 15.43 -32.92 7.20
N SER A 59 14.11 -33.06 7.33
CA SER A 59 13.27 -33.73 6.33
C SER A 59 13.18 -32.97 5.00
N THR A 60 13.18 -31.64 5.05
CA THR A 60 13.14 -30.78 3.85
C THR A 60 14.02 -29.54 4.03
N PRO A 61 15.34 -29.61 3.74
CA PRO A 61 16.20 -28.44 3.78
C PRO A 61 15.73 -27.39 2.76
N LYS A 62 15.81 -26.12 3.16
CA LYS A 62 15.46 -24.94 2.36
C LYS A 62 16.70 -24.15 1.99
N LEU A 63 16.55 -23.09 1.20
CA LEU A 63 17.68 -22.25 0.82
C LEU A 63 18.18 -21.47 2.05
N TRP A 64 19.47 -21.12 2.05
CA TRP A 64 20.03 -20.21 3.07
C TRP A 64 19.23 -18.90 3.19
N ARG A 65 18.70 -18.39 2.06
CA ARG A 65 17.81 -17.21 2.02
C ARG A 65 16.53 -17.38 2.83
N ASP A 66 16.00 -18.59 2.92
CA ASP A 66 14.77 -18.90 3.67
C ASP A 66 15.02 -18.97 5.19
N TYR A 67 16.27 -19.28 5.60
CA TYR A 67 16.68 -19.33 7.00
C TYR A 67 17.20 -17.99 7.54
N ALA A 68 17.74 -17.16 6.64
CA ALA A 68 18.37 -15.89 6.98
C ALA A 68 17.47 -14.93 7.81
N PRO A 69 16.16 -14.76 7.52
CA PRO A 69 15.32 -13.84 8.28
C PRO A 69 15.26 -14.18 9.77
N PHE A 70 15.09 -15.47 10.10
CA PHE A 70 15.06 -15.92 11.49
C PHE A 70 16.42 -15.69 12.16
N LEU A 71 17.50 -16.21 11.57
CA LEU A 71 18.85 -16.11 12.16
C LEU A 71 19.31 -14.65 12.40
N LYS A 72 18.98 -13.74 11.47
CA LYS A 72 19.24 -12.31 11.64
C LYS A 72 18.41 -11.70 12.76
N SER A 73 17.13 -12.07 12.85
CA SER A 73 16.22 -11.47 13.82
C SER A 73 16.58 -11.77 15.28
N ILE A 74 17.20 -12.93 15.54
CA ILE A 74 17.75 -13.28 16.85
C ILE A 74 19.19 -12.83 17.06
N GLY A 75 19.78 -12.15 16.06
CA GLY A 75 21.11 -11.56 16.12
C GLY A 75 22.27 -12.54 15.91
N LEU A 76 22.01 -13.79 15.49
CA LEU A 76 23.07 -14.80 15.31
C LEU A 76 23.95 -14.53 14.09
N VAL A 77 23.39 -13.92 13.03
CA VAL A 77 24.10 -13.76 11.75
C VAL A 77 23.94 -12.36 11.18
N SER A 78 24.96 -11.91 10.46
CA SER A 78 24.93 -10.76 9.56
C SER A 78 25.01 -11.25 8.11
N ASN A 79 24.71 -10.36 7.15
CA ASN A 79 24.83 -10.66 5.72
C ASN A 79 25.86 -9.72 5.10
N CYS A 80 26.92 -10.28 4.54
CA CYS A 80 27.93 -9.55 3.79
C CYS A 80 28.03 -10.17 2.39
N ALA A 81 27.81 -9.35 1.35
CA ALA A 81 27.96 -9.72 -0.06
C ALA A 81 27.07 -10.87 -0.57
N GLY A 82 25.95 -11.16 0.09
CA GLY A 82 25.14 -12.33 -0.27
C GLY A 82 25.62 -13.63 0.38
N SER A 83 26.49 -13.52 1.37
CA SER A 83 26.95 -14.60 2.24
C SER A 83 26.57 -14.29 3.69
N LEU A 84 26.28 -15.32 4.49
CA LEU A 84 25.96 -15.17 5.91
C LEU A 84 27.21 -15.41 6.77
N TYR A 85 27.39 -14.58 7.78
CA TYR A 85 28.48 -14.68 8.75
C TYR A 85 27.94 -14.65 10.17
N LEU A 86 28.61 -15.34 11.10
CA LEU A 86 28.27 -15.25 12.52
C LEU A 86 28.65 -13.87 13.08
N THR A 87 27.73 -13.27 13.83
CA THR A 87 28.04 -12.11 14.67
C THR A 87 28.77 -12.55 15.93
N ASP A 88 29.21 -11.61 16.78
CA ASP A 88 29.74 -11.95 18.12
C ASP A 88 28.73 -12.74 18.96
N VAL A 89 27.43 -12.43 18.85
CA VAL A 89 26.34 -13.19 19.48
C VAL A 89 26.24 -14.59 18.87
N GLY A 90 26.35 -14.68 17.55
CA GLY A 90 26.41 -15.96 16.83
C GLY A 90 27.57 -16.84 17.25
N LEU A 91 28.76 -16.27 17.39
CA LEU A 91 29.97 -16.94 17.85
C LEU A 91 29.84 -17.37 19.32
N ALA A 92 29.28 -16.53 20.18
CA ALA A 92 29.00 -16.88 21.58
C ALA A 92 28.02 -18.06 21.66
N PHE A 93 26.94 -18.04 20.88
CA PHE A 93 26.00 -19.16 20.78
C PHE A 93 26.65 -20.42 20.21
N CYS A 94 27.52 -20.29 19.21
CA CYS A 94 28.32 -21.38 18.66
C CYS A 94 29.18 -22.09 19.71
N ASN A 95 29.63 -21.37 20.74
CA ASN A 95 30.44 -21.90 21.83
C ASN A 95 29.61 -22.48 22.98
N ASP A 96 28.31 -22.14 23.04
CA ASP A 96 27.34 -22.64 24.02
C ASP A 96 25.99 -22.95 23.33
N LEU A 97 25.97 -24.09 22.62
CA LEU A 97 24.85 -24.55 21.79
C LEU A 97 23.77 -25.23 22.65
N THR A 98 23.21 -24.50 23.60
CA THR A 98 22.16 -25.00 24.50
C THR A 98 20.79 -24.41 24.17
N LYS A 99 19.72 -25.17 24.46
CA LYS A 99 18.32 -24.70 24.29
C LYS A 99 18.04 -23.46 25.15
N ARG A 100 18.59 -23.45 26.36
CA ARG A 100 18.58 -22.31 27.29
C ARG A 100 19.12 -21.04 26.63
N HIS A 101 20.33 -21.09 26.08
CA HIS A 101 20.96 -19.94 25.46
C HIS A 101 20.16 -19.43 24.25
N LEU A 102 19.63 -20.33 23.41
CA LEU A 102 18.76 -19.91 22.30
C LEU A 102 17.47 -19.25 22.80
N ALA A 103 16.88 -19.74 23.90
CA ALA A 103 15.71 -19.14 24.52
C ALA A 103 16.00 -17.71 25.03
N ASP A 104 17.19 -17.49 25.61
CA ASP A 104 17.62 -16.18 26.07
C ASP A 104 17.74 -15.19 24.90
N LEU A 105 18.29 -15.63 23.76
CA LEU A 105 18.39 -14.81 22.55
C LEU A 105 17.00 -14.43 22.01
N ILE A 106 16.06 -15.37 21.95
CA ILE A 106 14.68 -15.10 21.50
C ILE A 106 13.98 -14.15 22.48
N GLN A 107 14.11 -14.37 23.80
CA GLN A 107 13.52 -13.49 24.82
C GLN A 107 14.03 -12.04 24.72
N ASN A 108 15.31 -11.86 24.40
CA ASN A 108 15.92 -10.55 24.29
C ASN A 108 15.48 -9.79 23.03
N LYS A 109 14.94 -10.48 22.04
CA LYS A 109 14.61 -9.88 20.73
C LYS A 109 13.12 -9.76 20.47
N PHE A 110 12.28 -10.52 21.15
CA PHE A 110 10.83 -10.54 20.87
C PHE A 110 9.98 -10.26 22.09
N ARG A 111 8.94 -9.44 21.90
CA ARG A 111 7.94 -9.12 22.92
C ARG A 111 7.11 -10.35 23.24
N LEU A 112 6.66 -10.44 24.48
CA LEU A 112 5.68 -11.44 24.92
C LEU A 112 6.17 -12.89 24.82
N PHE A 113 7.47 -13.14 24.74
CA PHE A 113 7.99 -14.51 24.68
C PHE A 113 8.04 -15.11 26.09
N GLY A 114 8.76 -14.45 27.01
CA GLY A 114 8.82 -14.81 28.43
C GLY A 114 7.54 -14.48 29.19
N GLU A 115 6.80 -13.46 28.77
CA GLU A 115 5.52 -13.10 29.39
C GLU A 115 4.45 -14.19 29.15
N VAL A 116 4.49 -14.88 28.01
CA VAL A 116 3.65 -16.07 27.77
C VAL A 116 4.05 -17.22 28.70
N LEU A 117 5.35 -17.40 28.96
CA LEU A 117 5.84 -18.39 29.91
C LEU A 117 5.41 -18.07 31.35
N GLU A 118 5.39 -16.80 31.73
CA GLU A 118 4.91 -16.33 33.04
C GLU A 118 3.42 -16.65 33.24
N ILE A 119 2.58 -16.43 32.24
CA ILE A 119 1.15 -16.79 32.30
C ILE A 119 0.99 -18.30 32.53
N LEU A 120 1.78 -19.12 31.84
CA LEU A 120 1.77 -20.58 31.99
C LEU A 120 2.30 -21.05 33.35
N ALA A 121 3.18 -20.28 33.99
CA ALA A 121 3.72 -20.61 35.31
C ALA A 121 2.67 -20.50 36.41
N VAL A 122 1.63 -19.68 36.19
CA VAL A 122 0.48 -19.57 37.11
C VAL A 122 -0.44 -20.79 36.98
N GLU A 123 -0.78 -21.19 35.75
CA GLU A 123 -1.71 -22.29 35.50
C GLU A 123 -1.49 -22.92 34.10
N PRO A 124 -1.52 -24.26 33.98
CA PRO A 124 -1.50 -24.92 32.68
C PRO A 124 -2.69 -24.54 31.78
N GLY A 125 -2.41 -24.18 30.53
CA GLY A 125 -3.41 -23.66 29.61
C GLY A 125 -3.29 -24.22 28.20
N THR A 126 -4.38 -24.15 27.44
CA THR A 126 -4.41 -24.34 25.98
C THR A 126 -3.94 -23.07 25.26
N VAL A 127 -3.60 -23.16 23.97
CA VAL A 127 -3.21 -21.98 23.16
C VAL A 127 -4.28 -20.89 23.23
N GLN A 128 -5.56 -21.26 23.14
CA GLN A 128 -6.68 -20.32 23.17
C GLN A 128 -6.84 -19.64 24.53
N GLU A 129 -6.69 -20.40 25.62
CA GLU A 129 -6.77 -19.84 26.98
C GLU A 129 -5.61 -18.86 27.25
N ILE A 130 -4.41 -19.19 26.77
CA ILE A 130 -3.22 -18.34 26.91
C ILE A 130 -3.34 -17.08 26.04
N ASP A 131 -3.83 -17.23 24.80
CA ASP A 131 -4.09 -16.13 23.87
C ASP A 131 -5.10 -15.13 24.46
N ALA A 132 -6.20 -15.63 25.03
CA ALA A 132 -7.18 -14.78 25.71
C ALA A 132 -6.58 -14.03 26.91
N LYS A 133 -5.72 -14.69 27.71
CA LYS A 133 -5.04 -14.07 28.86
C LYS A 133 -4.03 -13.01 28.41
N ILE A 134 -3.19 -13.29 27.41
CA ILE A 134 -2.17 -12.34 26.93
C ILE A 134 -2.82 -11.14 26.22
N CYS A 135 -3.82 -11.35 25.37
CA CYS A 135 -4.51 -10.26 24.69
C CYS A 135 -5.26 -9.35 25.66
N LYS A 136 -5.86 -9.92 26.71
CA LYS A 136 -6.49 -9.15 27.78
C LYS A 136 -5.46 -8.36 28.59
N ASN A 137 -4.36 -8.99 29.00
CA ASN A 137 -3.37 -8.35 29.86
C ASN A 137 -2.56 -7.27 29.12
N TYR A 138 -2.33 -7.43 27.82
CA TYR A 138 -1.47 -6.53 27.05
C TYR A 138 -2.21 -5.67 26.02
N HIS A 139 -3.55 -5.60 26.09
CA HIS A 139 -4.40 -4.82 25.18
C HIS A 139 -4.12 -5.08 23.69
N LEU A 140 -4.14 -6.36 23.29
CA LEU A 140 -3.77 -6.78 21.92
C LEU A 140 -5.01 -7.11 21.07
N ASP A 141 -5.03 -6.60 19.83
CA ASP A 141 -6.08 -6.86 18.84
C ASP A 141 -5.68 -7.94 17.83
N TRP A 142 -5.19 -9.09 18.31
CA TRP A 142 -4.81 -10.19 17.41
C TRP A 142 -6.04 -10.89 16.81
N ALA A 143 -6.13 -10.91 15.48
CA ALA A 143 -7.25 -11.54 14.76
C ALA A 143 -7.34 -13.07 14.93
N ASN A 144 -6.24 -13.72 15.31
CA ASN A 144 -6.18 -15.17 15.55
C ASN A 144 -5.01 -15.54 16.49
N CYS A 145 -5.03 -16.78 17.02
CA CYS A 145 -4.01 -17.25 17.97
C CYS A 145 -2.65 -17.62 17.36
N SER A 146 -2.34 -17.22 16.12
CA SER A 146 -1.07 -17.58 15.44
C SER A 146 0.14 -17.04 16.21
N ASN A 147 0.08 -15.79 16.68
CA ASN A 147 1.17 -15.15 17.43
C ASN A 147 1.47 -15.85 18.75
N THR A 148 0.44 -16.25 19.48
CA THR A 148 0.57 -17.05 20.71
C THR A 148 1.11 -18.44 20.41
N ARG A 149 0.59 -19.09 19.36
CA ARG A 149 1.04 -20.42 18.95
C ARG A 149 2.53 -20.46 18.63
N LYS A 150 3.04 -19.50 17.84
CA LYS A 150 4.47 -19.42 17.50
C LYS A 150 5.37 -19.33 18.73
N ARG A 151 4.96 -18.57 19.75
CA ARG A 151 5.69 -18.45 21.02
C ARG A 151 5.68 -19.75 21.80
N LEU A 152 4.51 -20.39 21.91
CA LEU A 152 4.38 -21.69 22.57
C LEU A 152 5.17 -22.80 21.87
N ASP A 153 5.17 -22.82 20.53
CA ASP A 153 5.93 -23.78 19.75
C ASP A 153 7.44 -23.66 20.06
N TRP A 154 7.97 -22.44 20.12
CA TRP A 154 9.37 -22.21 20.52
C TRP A 154 9.64 -22.56 21.98
N LEU A 155 8.78 -22.17 22.91
CA LEU A 155 8.94 -22.53 24.33
C LEU A 155 8.94 -24.06 24.53
N GLU A 156 8.14 -24.79 23.75
CA GLU A 156 8.08 -26.26 23.78
C GLU A 156 9.35 -26.89 23.19
N VAL A 157 9.80 -26.42 22.01
CA VAL A 157 11.04 -26.87 21.36
C VAL A 157 12.26 -26.68 22.27
N LEU A 158 12.28 -25.58 23.01
CA LEU A 158 13.36 -25.21 23.93
C LEU A 158 13.20 -25.84 25.32
N GLU A 159 12.22 -26.74 25.49
CA GLU A 159 11.95 -27.49 26.72
C GLU A 159 11.61 -26.63 27.95
N LEU A 160 11.16 -25.40 27.74
CA LEU A 160 10.68 -24.52 28.81
C LEU A 160 9.24 -24.83 29.22
N ILE A 161 8.49 -25.48 28.33
CA ILE A 161 7.15 -26.00 28.59
C ILE A 161 7.03 -27.44 28.09
N GLN A 162 6.10 -28.19 28.68
CA GLN A 162 5.78 -29.56 28.31
C GLN A 162 4.26 -29.76 28.21
N GLY A 163 3.84 -30.66 27.31
CA GLY A 163 2.43 -31.05 27.20
C GLY A 163 2.01 -31.99 28.32
N ILE A 164 0.85 -31.74 28.94
CA ILE A 164 0.30 -32.55 30.04
C ILE A 164 -1.02 -33.28 29.67
N GLY A 165 -1.34 -33.32 28.37
CA GLY A 165 -2.61 -33.85 27.85
C GLY A 165 -3.67 -32.79 27.64
N ASN A 166 -4.79 -33.15 27.00
CA ASN A 166 -5.91 -32.24 26.68
C ASN A 166 -5.51 -30.94 25.95
N ARG A 167 -4.42 -30.98 25.16
CA ARG A 167 -3.83 -29.80 24.49
C ARG A 167 -3.47 -28.68 25.48
N LYS A 168 -3.08 -29.02 26.71
CA LYS A 168 -2.56 -28.08 27.70
C LYS A 168 -1.05 -28.20 27.83
N TRP A 169 -0.41 -27.05 28.04
CA TRP A 169 1.02 -26.93 28.30
C TRP A 169 1.25 -26.46 29.73
N GLN A 170 2.35 -26.92 30.34
CA GLN A 170 2.80 -26.53 31.67
C GLN A 170 4.30 -26.19 31.62
N VAL A 171 4.72 -25.24 32.47
CA VAL A 171 6.14 -24.85 32.62
C VAL A 171 6.97 -25.99 33.22
N THR A 172 8.16 -26.23 32.66
CA THR A 172 9.15 -27.20 33.16
C THR A 172 10.02 -26.57 34.26
N GLU A 173 10.84 -27.37 34.95
CA GLU A 173 11.82 -26.83 35.91
C GLU A 173 12.75 -25.79 35.25
N GLU A 174 13.16 -26.04 34.00
CA GLU A 174 14.00 -25.11 33.25
C GLU A 174 13.25 -23.84 32.84
N GLY A 175 11.95 -23.95 32.54
CA GLY A 175 11.08 -22.78 32.35
C GLY A 175 10.99 -21.92 33.61
N TYR A 176 10.91 -22.51 34.81
CA TYR A 176 10.96 -21.73 36.05
C TYR A 176 12.33 -21.09 36.30
N ASN A 177 13.42 -21.77 35.93
CA ASN A 177 14.76 -21.18 35.99
C ASN A 177 14.89 -20.00 35.02
N ALA A 178 14.30 -20.11 33.83
CA ALA A 178 14.19 -19.01 32.86
C ALA A 178 13.62 -17.75 33.48
N LEU A 179 12.43 -17.89 34.09
CA LEU A 179 11.67 -16.78 34.64
C LEU A 179 12.40 -16.09 35.80
N LYS A 180 13.24 -16.80 36.55
CA LYS A 180 14.09 -16.19 37.59
C LYS A 180 15.18 -15.30 37.00
N SER A 181 15.67 -15.63 35.80
CA SER A 181 16.75 -14.89 35.12
C SER A 181 16.22 -13.77 34.23
N TRP A 182 15.05 -13.95 33.64
CA TRP A 182 14.45 -13.01 32.72
C TRP A 182 13.83 -11.83 33.43
N ARG A 183 14.10 -10.64 32.91
CA ARG A 183 13.35 -9.44 33.26
C ARG A 183 12.21 -9.28 32.27
N LEU A 184 11.00 -9.47 32.75
CA LEU A 184 9.77 -9.38 31.96
C LEU A 184 9.16 -7.99 32.09
N VAL A 185 8.36 -7.62 31.09
CA VAL A 185 7.60 -6.37 31.11
C VAL A 185 6.23 -6.65 31.70
N SER A 186 5.81 -5.94 32.75
CA SER A 186 4.48 -6.15 33.34
C SER A 186 3.36 -5.49 32.52
N PRO A 187 2.13 -6.02 32.59
CA PRO A 187 0.94 -5.38 32.03
C PRO A 187 0.75 -3.92 32.45
N ASP A 188 1.01 -3.61 33.72
CA ASP A 188 0.83 -2.25 34.29
C ASP A 188 1.69 -1.19 33.60
N ILE A 189 2.80 -1.60 32.93
CA ILE A 189 3.64 -0.69 32.16
C ILE A 189 2.89 -0.15 30.94
N ILE A 190 1.97 -0.93 30.37
CA ILE A 190 1.21 -0.59 29.16
C ILE A 190 0.28 0.59 29.45
N ASP A 191 -0.48 0.49 30.53
CA ASP A 191 -1.34 1.57 31.03
C ASP A 191 -0.52 2.80 31.44
N SER A 192 0.70 2.59 31.95
CA SER A 192 1.63 3.66 32.32
C SER A 192 2.27 4.40 31.12
N PHE A 193 2.16 3.89 29.89
CA PHE A 193 2.55 4.65 28.69
C PHE A 193 1.57 5.80 28.41
N GLU A 194 0.29 5.65 28.77
CA GLU A 194 -0.73 6.69 28.59
C GLU A 194 -0.76 7.71 29.75
N THR A 195 -0.38 7.30 30.96
CA THR A 195 -0.52 8.14 32.17
C THR A 195 0.73 8.93 32.59
N MET A 196 1.92 8.64 32.05
CA MET A 196 3.16 9.32 32.45
C MET A 196 3.55 10.41 31.45
N THR A 197 2.81 11.51 31.46
CA THR A 197 3.22 12.78 30.83
C THR A 197 4.17 13.62 31.68
N ASN A 198 4.42 13.28 32.96
CA ASN A 198 5.00 14.26 33.90
C ASN A 198 6.40 13.97 34.49
N ASP A 199 6.99 12.78 34.40
CA ASP A 199 8.33 12.50 34.99
C ASP A 199 9.27 11.77 34.01
N ILE A 200 9.47 12.33 32.81
CA ILE A 200 10.55 11.90 31.92
C ILE A 200 11.79 12.72 32.27
N VAL A 201 12.77 12.08 32.92
CA VAL A 201 14.09 12.68 33.18
C VAL A 201 14.97 12.44 31.96
N ILE A 202 15.43 13.51 31.34
CA ILE A 202 16.35 13.48 30.20
C ILE A 202 17.77 13.54 30.74
N SER A 203 18.67 12.73 30.19
CA SER A 203 20.10 12.79 30.50
C SER A 203 20.66 14.15 30.14
N ASP A 204 21.36 14.80 31.08
CA ASP A 204 22.09 16.04 30.78
C ASP A 204 23.13 15.77 29.67
N PRO A 205 23.30 16.68 28.70
CA PRO A 205 24.31 16.51 27.66
C PRO A 205 25.73 16.53 28.23
N PRO A 206 26.66 15.72 27.70
CA PRO A 206 28.09 15.88 27.94
C PRO A 206 28.57 17.30 27.63
N TYR A 207 29.62 17.75 28.32
CA TYR A 207 30.16 19.11 28.23
C TYR A 207 30.44 19.57 26.79
N GLU A 208 31.03 18.70 25.96
CA GLU A 208 31.34 18.99 24.56
C GLU A 208 30.08 19.24 23.71
N ILE A 209 28.97 18.57 24.03
CA ILE A 209 27.68 18.70 23.35
C ILE A 209 26.93 19.91 23.90
N GLU A 210 26.97 20.14 25.21
CA GLU A 210 26.40 21.31 25.88
C GLU A 210 26.94 22.61 25.28
N ILE A 211 28.25 22.71 25.03
CA ILE A 211 28.87 23.87 24.36
C ILE A 211 28.25 24.13 22.98
N LEU A 212 27.95 23.08 22.21
CA LEU A 212 27.37 23.24 20.88
C LEU A 212 25.95 23.81 20.96
N LEU A 213 25.15 23.35 21.93
CA LEU A 213 23.79 23.81 22.15
C LEU A 213 23.79 25.25 22.70
N GLN A 214 24.63 25.54 23.69
CA GLN A 214 24.78 26.89 24.25
C GLN A 214 25.18 27.92 23.18
N ARG A 215 26.05 27.55 22.24
CA ARG A 215 26.39 28.42 21.10
C ARG A 215 25.20 28.74 20.20
N LEU A 216 24.28 27.79 19.98
CA LEU A 216 23.06 28.05 19.21
C LEU A 216 22.14 29.00 19.95
N GLU A 217 22.01 28.84 21.26
CA GLU A 217 21.19 29.71 22.12
C GLU A 217 21.74 31.14 22.19
N GLU A 218 23.05 31.30 22.37
CA GLU A 218 23.70 32.62 22.48
C GLU A 218 23.78 33.37 21.14
N MET A 219 23.77 32.64 20.01
CA MET A 219 23.94 33.20 18.66
C MET A 219 22.84 32.71 17.71
N PRO A 220 21.62 33.29 17.76
CA PRO A 220 20.48 32.82 16.97
C PRO A 220 20.71 32.77 15.45
N GLU A 221 21.62 33.59 14.91
CA GLU A 221 21.98 33.55 13.49
C GLU A 221 22.65 32.23 13.05
N LEU A 222 23.19 31.45 13.99
CA LEU A 222 23.78 30.15 13.71
C LEU A 222 22.71 29.11 13.31
N HIS A 223 21.45 29.25 13.73
CA HIS A 223 20.37 28.35 13.31
C HIS A 223 20.23 28.26 11.79
N LYS A 224 20.40 29.39 11.10
CA LYS A 224 20.34 29.48 9.62
C LYS A 224 21.63 29.00 8.93
N LYS A 225 22.74 28.91 9.65
CA LYS A 225 24.03 28.40 9.15
C LYS A 225 24.17 26.89 9.28
N ARG A 226 23.29 26.24 10.04
CA ARG A 226 23.19 24.78 10.09
C ARG A 226 22.98 24.21 8.69
N SER A 227 23.55 23.03 8.47
CA SER A 227 23.64 22.38 7.17
C SER A 227 22.31 21.77 6.72
N THR A 228 22.11 21.77 5.41
CA THR A 228 21.05 21.02 4.72
C THR A 228 21.65 19.97 3.77
N TYR A 229 22.87 19.53 4.04
CA TYR A 229 23.60 18.58 3.19
C TYR A 229 22.81 17.26 3.01
N ASN A 230 23.06 16.54 1.91
CA ASN A 230 22.43 15.25 1.66
C ASN A 230 22.81 14.25 2.75
N ILE A 231 21.82 13.51 3.24
CA ILE A 231 22.03 12.51 4.28
C ILE A 231 22.09 11.14 3.60
N TRP A 232 23.16 10.42 3.87
CA TRP A 232 23.33 9.05 3.41
C TRP A 232 24.14 8.29 4.46
N VAL A 233 23.60 7.17 4.92
CA VAL A 233 24.19 6.32 5.97
C VAL A 233 23.85 4.85 5.69
N PRO A 234 24.75 3.90 6.00
CA PRO A 234 24.45 2.47 5.93
C PRO A 234 23.18 2.09 6.71
N SER A 235 22.34 1.25 6.13
CA SER A 235 21.08 0.76 6.71
C SER A 235 20.97 -0.77 6.58
N PRO A 236 20.24 -1.48 7.47
CA PRO A 236 19.46 -0.98 8.62
C PRO A 236 20.33 -0.59 9.84
N ASN A 237 19.73 -0.03 10.90
CA ASN A 237 20.37 0.43 12.15
C ASN A 237 21.35 1.61 11.95
N ARG A 238 20.82 2.76 11.52
CA ARG A 238 21.63 3.87 11.04
C ARG A 238 22.46 4.50 12.15
N ILE A 239 21.89 4.70 13.35
CA ILE A 239 22.58 5.30 14.49
C ILE A 239 23.74 4.41 14.96
N ASP A 240 23.52 3.11 15.10
CA ASP A 240 24.56 2.14 15.49
C ASP A 240 25.70 2.09 14.47
N ASN A 241 25.37 2.08 13.17
CA ASN A 241 26.37 2.11 12.10
C ASN A 241 27.21 3.40 12.14
N LEU A 242 26.61 4.55 12.43
CA LEU A 242 27.33 5.80 12.64
C LEU A 242 28.21 5.76 13.87
N ARG A 243 27.76 5.13 14.96
CA ARG A 243 28.57 4.98 16.18
C ARG A 243 29.83 4.17 15.89
N LEU A 244 29.70 3.05 15.17
CA LEU A 244 30.82 2.20 14.78
C LEU A 244 31.83 2.96 13.89
N LEU A 245 31.33 3.74 12.92
CA LEU A 245 32.17 4.61 12.09
C LEU A 245 32.92 5.67 12.90
N THR A 246 32.25 6.25 13.90
CA THR A 246 32.82 7.25 14.80
C THR A 246 33.92 6.62 15.67
N GLN A 247 33.68 5.41 16.17
CA GLN A 247 34.65 4.64 16.94
C GLN A 247 35.92 4.34 16.13
N PHE A 248 35.77 3.95 14.86
CA PHE A 248 36.92 3.75 13.97
C PHE A 248 37.73 5.04 13.77
N ALA A 249 37.07 6.21 13.76
CA ALA A 249 37.68 7.52 13.60
C ALA A 249 38.09 8.20 14.92
N LEU A 250 38.08 7.53 16.08
CA LEU A 250 38.53 8.14 17.35
C LEU A 250 40.00 8.61 17.28
N GLU A 251 40.81 7.86 16.54
CA GLU A 251 42.17 8.22 16.15
C GLU A 251 42.22 8.75 14.71
N ARG A 252 43.38 9.28 14.30
CA ARG A 252 43.55 9.83 12.95
C ARG A 252 43.47 8.72 11.90
N VAL A 253 42.47 8.81 11.03
CA VAL A 253 42.25 7.87 9.93
C VAL A 253 42.46 8.55 8.58
N SER A 254 43.09 7.88 7.64
CA SER A 254 43.19 8.39 6.27
C SER A 254 41.87 8.20 5.52
N ARG A 255 41.64 8.99 4.46
CA ARG A 255 40.48 8.81 3.57
C ARG A 255 40.41 7.39 2.99
N ALA A 256 41.57 6.82 2.65
CA ALA A 256 41.64 5.49 2.07
C ALA A 256 41.23 4.43 3.10
N ASP A 257 41.74 4.53 4.32
CA ASP A 257 41.44 3.58 5.40
C ASP A 257 39.96 3.68 5.83
N LEU A 258 39.42 4.91 5.92
CA LEU A 258 38.00 5.13 6.21
C LEU A 258 37.10 4.50 5.14
N PHE A 259 37.45 4.64 3.86
CA PHE A 259 36.66 4.02 2.79
C PHE A 259 36.78 2.50 2.80
N GLN A 260 37.99 1.97 3.02
CA GLN A 260 38.21 0.54 3.12
C GLN A 260 37.42 -0.07 4.29
N PHE A 261 37.38 0.63 5.43
CA PHE A 261 36.57 0.24 6.57
C PHE A 261 35.08 0.18 6.21
N VAL A 262 34.54 1.22 5.57
CA VAL A 262 33.13 1.26 5.14
C VAL A 262 32.79 0.15 4.14
N GLU A 263 33.69 -0.08 3.18
CA GLU A 263 33.53 -1.14 2.19
C GLU A 263 33.48 -2.51 2.85
N ASN A 264 34.38 -2.78 3.79
CA ASN A 264 34.49 -4.08 4.45
C ASN A 264 33.36 -4.33 5.47
N GLU A 265 33.08 -3.34 6.31
CA GLU A 265 32.16 -3.47 7.45
C GLU A 265 30.69 -3.49 6.98
N PHE A 266 30.33 -2.60 6.05
CA PHE A 266 28.94 -2.46 5.61
C PHE A 266 28.67 -3.12 4.25
N ASN A 267 29.69 -3.72 3.63
CA ASN A 267 29.61 -4.32 2.30
C ASN A 267 29.06 -3.34 1.24
N LEU A 268 29.65 -2.15 1.19
CA LEU A 268 29.24 -1.07 0.29
C LEU A 268 30.30 -0.83 -0.79
N LYS A 269 29.87 -0.31 -1.94
CA LYS A 269 30.82 0.11 -2.98
C LYS A 269 31.59 1.34 -2.51
N LYS A 270 32.81 1.53 -3.02
CA LYS A 270 33.60 2.75 -2.80
C LYS A 270 32.83 4.04 -3.03
N SER A 271 32.03 4.09 -4.09
CA SER A 271 31.18 5.24 -4.43
C SER A 271 30.17 5.60 -3.33
N SER A 272 29.72 4.60 -2.58
CA SER A 272 28.80 4.75 -1.46
C SER A 272 29.52 5.35 -0.25
N ALA A 273 30.72 4.84 0.08
CA ALA A 273 31.59 5.43 1.11
C ALA A 273 31.98 6.89 0.78
N GLU A 274 32.26 7.17 -0.49
CA GLU A 274 32.52 8.53 -0.98
C GLU A 274 31.34 9.47 -0.81
N SER A 275 30.11 8.97 -1.02
CA SER A 275 28.88 9.76 -0.86
C SER A 275 28.56 10.05 0.61
N MET A 276 29.03 9.20 1.54
CA MET A 276 28.83 9.37 2.99
C MET A 276 29.71 10.45 3.61
N LEU A 277 30.97 10.54 3.17
CA LEU A 277 31.99 11.35 3.81
C LEU A 277 31.56 12.83 3.99
N PRO A 278 30.94 13.48 3.00
CA PRO A 278 30.44 14.84 3.19
C PRO A 278 29.37 14.96 4.28
N PHE A 279 28.49 13.96 4.45
CA PHE A 279 27.51 13.94 5.53
C PHE A 279 28.19 13.84 6.89
N LEU A 280 29.15 12.92 7.08
CA LEU A 280 29.87 12.76 8.37
C LEU A 280 30.55 14.06 8.83
N LYS A 281 31.07 14.84 7.86
CA LYS A 281 31.63 16.18 8.13
C LYS A 281 30.52 17.19 8.46
N ALA A 282 29.47 17.22 7.64
CA ALA A 282 28.37 18.18 7.77
C ALA A 282 27.52 17.97 9.04
N SER A 283 27.41 16.73 9.54
CA SER A 283 26.68 16.37 10.75
C SER A 283 27.50 16.53 12.04
N GLY A 284 28.76 16.98 11.93
CA GLY A 284 29.64 17.20 13.09
C GLY A 284 30.21 15.91 13.70
N ILE A 285 30.19 14.78 12.99
CA ILE A 285 30.69 13.50 13.50
C ILE A 285 32.21 13.40 13.36
N ILE A 286 32.76 13.82 12.22
CA ILE A 286 34.20 13.87 11.98
C ILE A 286 34.65 15.23 11.47
N GLU A 287 35.91 15.57 11.70
CA GLU A 287 36.58 16.75 11.16
C GLU A 287 37.86 16.38 10.40
N GLU A 288 38.25 17.24 9.45
CA GLU A 288 39.46 17.07 8.65
C GLU A 288 40.63 17.84 9.27
N VAL A 289 41.61 17.14 9.83
CA VAL A 289 42.76 17.73 10.55
C VAL A 289 44.04 17.77 9.71
N GLY A 290 43.98 17.22 8.50
CA GLY A 290 45.05 17.22 7.52
C GLY A 290 44.50 16.78 6.16
N ARG A 291 45.26 16.98 5.08
CA ARG A 291 44.80 16.62 3.73
C ARG A 291 44.44 15.13 3.68
N ASN A 292 43.15 14.82 3.53
CA ASN A 292 42.61 13.45 3.55
C ASN A 292 42.85 12.70 4.88
N ILE A 293 42.95 13.39 6.01
CA ILE A 293 43.07 12.80 7.35
C ILE A 293 41.91 13.30 8.21
N TYR A 294 41.13 12.37 8.74
CA TYR A 294 39.94 12.63 9.53
C TYR A 294 40.08 12.11 10.95
N ILE A 295 39.36 12.73 11.88
CA ILE A 295 39.23 12.29 13.27
C ILE A 295 37.83 12.63 13.76
N ALA A 296 37.28 11.86 14.70
CA ALA A 296 36.02 12.14 15.37
C ALA A 296 36.11 13.48 16.11
N THR A 297 35.05 14.29 16.02
CA THR A 297 34.97 15.57 16.75
C THR A 297 34.88 15.31 18.27
N PRO A 298 35.25 16.28 19.13
CA PRO A 298 35.13 16.11 20.58
C PRO A 298 33.71 15.69 21.03
N ALA A 299 32.67 16.29 20.44
CA ALA A 299 31.28 15.94 20.72
C ALA A 299 30.94 14.49 20.30
N ALA A 300 31.42 14.05 19.14
CA ALA A 300 31.20 12.69 18.68
C ALA A 300 31.96 11.64 19.54
N LYS A 301 33.13 12.01 20.08
CA LYS A 301 33.85 11.18 21.07
C LYS A 301 33.05 11.02 22.35
N ALA A 302 32.53 12.12 22.90
CA ALA A 302 31.68 12.10 24.09
C ALA A 302 30.43 11.23 23.87
N TRP A 303 29.80 11.32 22.69
CA TRP A 303 28.70 10.43 22.32
C TRP A 303 29.10 8.94 22.30
N CYS A 304 30.28 8.58 21.78
CA CYS A 304 30.76 7.21 21.83
C CYS A 304 31.01 6.70 23.27
N GLU A 305 31.34 7.59 24.20
CA GLU A 305 31.55 7.26 25.62
C GLU A 305 30.23 7.05 26.37
N THR A 306 29.22 7.90 26.13
CA THR A 306 27.89 7.73 26.76
C THR A 306 27.09 6.60 26.13
N GLY A 307 27.21 6.44 24.80
CA GLY A 307 26.42 5.50 24.01
C GLY A 307 24.95 5.92 23.84
N ASP A 308 24.54 7.08 24.35
CA ASP A 308 23.14 7.55 24.33
C ASP A 308 22.73 8.07 22.95
N ASP A 309 21.60 7.61 22.41
CA ASP A 309 21.09 8.06 21.11
C ASP A 309 20.62 9.52 21.16
N LEU A 310 20.26 10.04 22.35
CA LEU A 310 19.89 11.44 22.53
C LEU A 310 21.06 12.38 22.26
N ASP A 311 22.27 11.98 22.64
CA ASP A 311 23.49 12.76 22.39
C ASP A 311 23.81 12.84 20.89
N PHE A 312 23.57 11.76 20.13
CA PHE A 312 23.63 11.82 18.68
C PHE A 312 22.63 12.84 18.10
N VAL A 313 21.38 12.81 18.57
CA VAL A 313 20.36 13.74 18.08
C VAL A 313 20.70 15.19 18.43
N ARG A 314 21.30 15.46 19.59
CA ARG A 314 21.81 16.80 19.96
C ARG A 314 22.91 17.29 19.03
N ILE A 315 23.89 16.44 18.73
CA ILE A 315 24.96 16.74 17.76
C ILE A 315 24.37 17.01 16.38
N LEU A 316 23.45 16.16 15.94
CA LEU A 316 22.76 16.30 14.66
C LEU A 316 21.97 17.60 14.60
N HIS A 317 21.24 17.95 15.65
CA HIS A 317 20.48 19.20 15.75
C HIS A 317 21.36 20.46 15.76
N ALA A 318 22.54 20.37 16.39
CA ALA A 318 23.51 21.46 16.39
C ALA A 318 24.08 21.76 14.99
N HIS A 319 24.10 20.76 14.10
CA HIS A 319 24.77 20.85 12.80
C HIS A 319 23.82 20.82 11.60
N MET A 320 22.65 20.20 11.71
CA MET A 320 21.67 20.02 10.63
C MET A 320 20.38 20.77 10.92
N ARG A 321 19.74 21.30 9.88
CA ARG A 321 18.44 21.99 10.03
C ARG A 321 17.29 21.01 10.25
N PHE A 322 16.24 21.50 10.90
CA PHE A 322 14.94 20.84 11.06
C PHE A 322 15.00 19.47 11.76
N VAL A 323 15.79 19.37 12.83
CA VAL A 323 15.91 18.15 13.65
C VAL A 323 14.98 18.26 14.87
N GLY A 324 15.31 19.15 15.82
CA GLY A 324 14.43 19.51 16.92
C GLY A 324 13.11 20.13 16.44
N GLU A 325 13.16 20.94 15.38
CA GLU A 325 11.97 21.56 14.81
C GLU A 325 11.00 20.52 14.23
N MET A 326 11.49 19.38 13.73
CA MET A 326 10.63 18.28 13.27
C MET A 326 9.92 17.61 14.45
N ILE A 327 10.60 17.43 15.58
CA ILE A 327 9.97 16.90 16.81
C ILE A 327 8.90 17.87 17.30
N LYS A 328 9.15 19.18 17.28
CA LYS A 328 8.14 20.18 17.64
C LYS A 328 6.96 20.19 16.66
N ALA A 329 7.24 20.11 15.35
CA ALA A 329 6.20 20.08 14.33
C ALA A 329 5.29 18.83 14.43
N ALA A 330 5.84 17.70 14.88
CA ALA A 330 5.10 16.46 15.08
C ALA A 330 4.52 16.33 16.50
N GLU A 331 4.38 17.41 17.28
CA GLU A 331 3.86 17.35 18.66
C GLU A 331 2.49 16.66 18.75
N ASN A 332 1.67 16.82 17.71
CA ASN A 332 0.43 16.08 17.50
C ASN A 332 0.57 15.09 16.36
N ASP A 333 -0.40 14.18 16.23
CA ASP A 333 -0.46 13.26 15.10
C ASP A 333 -0.51 14.03 13.78
N THR A 334 0.56 13.93 13.00
CA THR A 334 0.80 14.76 11.80
C THR A 334 1.16 13.88 10.61
N VAL A 335 0.63 14.17 9.43
CA VAL A 335 0.97 13.41 8.23
C VAL A 335 2.43 13.69 7.85
N ARG A 336 3.20 12.65 7.49
CA ARG A 336 4.61 12.77 7.06
C ARG A 336 4.81 13.84 5.99
N ASN A 337 3.83 13.99 5.10
CA ASN A 337 3.88 14.93 3.98
C ASN A 337 3.78 16.40 4.44
N GLU A 338 3.00 16.68 5.49
CA GLU A 338 2.92 18.02 6.10
C GLU A 338 4.24 18.38 6.78
N LEU A 339 4.84 17.43 7.51
CA LEU A 339 6.19 17.58 8.08
C LEU A 339 7.25 17.83 7.00
N TYR A 340 7.16 17.15 5.85
CA TYR A 340 8.08 17.36 4.74
C TYR A 340 7.84 18.69 4.02
N ALA A 341 6.60 19.17 3.95
CA ALA A 341 6.30 20.51 3.46
C ALA A 341 6.91 21.59 4.38
N GLN A 342 6.82 21.41 5.69
CA GLN A 342 7.49 22.29 6.65
C GLN A 342 9.02 22.22 6.51
N ALA A 343 9.60 21.02 6.32
CA ALA A 343 11.04 20.86 6.12
C ALA A 343 11.58 21.66 4.92
N LYS A 344 10.77 21.86 3.86
CA LYS A 344 11.13 22.70 2.70
C LYS A 344 11.36 24.16 3.10
N LEU A 345 10.62 24.69 4.07
CA LEU A 345 10.83 26.06 4.60
C LEU A 345 12.21 26.23 5.25
N TYR A 346 12.79 25.13 5.73
CA TYR A 346 14.14 25.08 6.31
C TYR A 346 15.22 24.71 5.26
N GLY A 347 14.86 24.55 3.99
CA GLY A 347 15.78 24.24 2.89
C GLY A 347 16.09 22.75 2.72
N LEU A 348 15.29 21.85 3.30
CA LEU A 348 15.44 20.41 3.15
C LEU A 348 14.46 19.86 2.10
N ASN A 349 14.92 18.91 1.30
CA ASN A 349 14.03 18.16 0.41
C ASN A 349 13.40 16.97 1.17
N THR A 350 12.42 16.34 0.55
CA THR A 350 11.67 15.21 1.12
C THR A 350 12.58 14.06 1.56
N GLU A 351 13.62 13.76 0.79
CA GLU A 351 14.55 12.67 1.11
C GLU A 351 15.35 12.96 2.40
N LYS A 352 15.90 14.16 2.55
CA LYS A 352 16.62 14.57 3.76
C LYS A 352 15.71 14.56 4.99
N ALA A 353 14.48 15.08 4.84
CA ALA A 353 13.49 15.05 5.91
C ALA A 353 13.11 13.62 6.31
N ARG A 354 13.01 12.70 5.33
CA ARG A 354 12.79 11.27 5.59
C ARG A 354 13.94 10.63 6.36
N TRP A 355 15.19 10.98 6.04
CA TRP A 355 16.36 10.50 6.79
C TRP A 355 16.36 11.01 8.23
N ILE A 356 16.08 12.30 8.46
CA ILE A 356 15.97 12.87 9.81
C ILE A 356 14.86 12.16 10.60
N ALA A 357 13.66 12.02 10.02
CA ALA A 357 12.57 11.27 10.65
C ALA A 357 12.97 9.83 10.99
N GLY A 358 13.76 9.18 10.12
CA GLY A 358 14.31 7.85 10.37
C GLY A 358 15.20 7.78 11.61
N PHE A 359 16.10 8.74 11.80
CA PHE A 359 16.91 8.81 13.03
C PHE A 359 16.06 9.07 14.27
N LEU A 360 15.08 9.97 14.17
CA LEU A 360 14.23 10.31 15.31
C LEU A 360 13.31 9.14 15.72
N LEU A 361 12.89 8.32 14.76
CA LEU A 361 12.18 7.05 15.02
C LEU A 361 13.11 6.02 15.68
N GLU A 362 14.34 5.86 15.19
CA GLU A 362 15.33 4.95 15.78
C GLU A 362 15.69 5.35 17.22
N ALA A 363 15.82 6.66 17.50
CA ALA A 363 16.08 7.21 18.84
C ALA A 363 14.83 7.23 19.75
N GLY A 364 13.65 6.86 19.26
CA GLY A 364 12.40 6.84 20.03
C GLY A 364 11.81 8.21 20.39
N LEU A 365 12.23 9.27 19.68
CA LEU A 365 11.71 10.64 19.84
C LEU A 365 10.43 10.87 19.02
N LEU A 366 10.29 10.14 17.91
CA LEU A 366 9.05 10.03 17.14
C LEU A 366 8.51 8.61 17.20
N GLU A 367 7.22 8.46 16.98
CA GLU A 367 6.52 7.20 16.74
C GLU A 367 5.62 7.32 15.51
N GLU A 368 5.28 6.18 14.93
CA GLU A 368 4.34 6.08 13.80
C GLU A 368 3.03 5.46 14.31
N PRO A 369 2.08 6.30 14.79
CA PRO A 369 0.82 5.80 15.35
C PRO A 369 -0.09 5.19 14.27
N GLN A 370 0.01 5.67 13.03
CA GLN A 370 -0.73 5.21 11.85
C GLN A 370 0.19 5.27 10.62
N TYR A 371 -0.08 4.46 9.60
CA TYR A 371 0.72 4.44 8.37
C TYR A 371 0.79 5.84 7.73
N LEU A 372 2.01 6.35 7.50
CA LEU A 372 2.31 7.70 6.99
C LEU A 372 2.11 8.85 7.98
N HIS A 373 1.79 8.58 9.24
CA HIS A 373 1.70 9.60 10.28
C HIS A 373 2.94 9.55 11.18
N LEU A 374 3.32 10.70 11.72
CA LEU A 374 4.37 10.82 12.73
C LEU A 374 3.84 11.64 13.90
N ARG A 375 4.16 11.17 15.09
CA ARG A 375 3.83 11.84 16.34
C ARG A 375 5.04 11.82 17.25
N SER A 376 5.28 12.92 17.94
CA SER A 376 6.32 13.04 18.95
C SER A 376 5.92 12.27 20.19
N THR A 377 6.81 11.38 20.63
CA THR A 377 6.63 10.65 21.87
C THR A 377 6.73 11.61 23.05
N SER A 378 6.26 11.21 24.23
CA SER A 378 6.45 12.01 25.44
C SER A 378 7.94 12.33 25.69
N LEU A 379 8.84 11.39 25.33
CA LEU A 379 10.29 11.62 25.38
C LEU A 379 10.70 12.71 24.38
N GLY A 380 10.21 12.65 23.14
CA GLY A 380 10.41 13.70 22.15
C GLY A 380 9.95 15.08 22.61
N LYS A 381 8.79 15.16 23.27
CA LYS A 381 8.23 16.41 23.79
C LYS A 381 9.07 17.02 24.90
N CYS A 382 9.54 16.22 25.86
CA CYS A 382 10.47 16.71 26.89
C CYS A 382 11.80 17.12 26.25
N PHE A 383 12.33 16.31 25.32
CA PHE A 383 13.64 16.50 24.72
C PHE A 383 13.70 17.76 23.89
N VAL A 384 12.66 18.05 23.11
CA VAL A 384 12.59 19.26 22.30
C VAL A 384 12.43 20.53 23.15
N ALA A 385 11.97 20.42 24.39
CA ALA A 385 11.82 21.56 25.30
C ALA A 385 13.17 22.08 25.83
N GLU A 386 14.19 21.22 25.87
CA GLU A 386 15.57 21.54 26.29
C GLU A 386 16.47 21.97 25.11
N LEU A 387 15.99 21.86 23.87
CA LEU A 387 16.76 22.22 22.68
C LEU A 387 16.56 23.69 22.29
N PRO A 388 17.63 24.41 21.91
CA PRO A 388 17.49 25.73 21.29
C PRO A 388 16.85 25.55 19.91
N LEU A 389 15.66 26.08 19.69
CA LEU A 389 14.95 25.99 18.41
C LEU A 389 14.99 27.32 17.65
N GLU A 390 14.91 27.25 16.33
CA GLU A 390 14.71 28.44 15.53
C GLU A 390 13.26 28.95 15.67
N GLU A 391 13.07 30.21 16.07
CA GLU A 391 11.75 30.85 16.09
C GLU A 391 11.19 30.93 14.66
N SER A 392 9.99 30.37 14.44
CA SER A 392 9.34 30.50 13.14
C SER A 392 8.81 31.92 12.95
N ALA A 393 9.10 32.52 11.80
CA ALA A 393 8.36 33.67 11.32
C ALA A 393 6.93 33.21 10.99
N CYS A 394 6.03 33.26 11.95
CA CYS A 394 4.60 33.13 11.72
C CYS A 394 4.02 34.54 11.65
N GLU A 395 3.69 35.02 10.45
CA GLU A 395 2.49 35.81 10.18
C GLU A 395 2.39 36.11 8.67
N THR A 396 1.14 36.17 8.19
CA THR A 396 0.68 36.47 6.82
C THR A 396 0.97 35.42 5.74
N THR A 397 0.00 34.51 5.53
CA THR A 397 -0.31 34.04 4.18
C THR A 397 -1.71 34.54 3.85
N GLU A 398 -1.74 35.55 2.98
CA GLU A 398 -2.94 36.09 2.36
C GLU A 398 -3.64 35.00 1.55
N GLU A 399 -4.97 34.99 1.63
CA GLU A 399 -5.84 34.22 0.75
C GLU A 399 -5.63 34.66 -0.70
N ILE A 400 -4.95 33.84 -1.49
CA ILE A 400 -4.96 33.98 -2.95
C ILE A 400 -6.07 33.08 -3.49
N SER A 401 -7.20 33.74 -3.75
CA SER A 401 -8.25 33.25 -4.64
C SER A 401 -7.69 33.10 -6.06
N ALA A 402 -7.77 31.89 -6.61
CA ALA A 402 -7.53 31.63 -8.02
C ALA A 402 -8.82 31.09 -8.63
N GLU A 403 -9.61 31.99 -9.19
CA GLU A 403 -10.67 31.68 -10.14
C GLU A 403 -10.03 31.00 -11.38
N ASN A 404 -10.41 29.75 -11.63
CA ASN A 404 -10.23 29.13 -12.94
C ASN A 404 -11.62 28.89 -13.52
N SER A 405 -12.00 29.75 -14.45
CA SER A 405 -13.17 29.60 -15.30
C SER A 405 -13.00 28.38 -16.21
N CYS A 406 -13.69 27.28 -15.89
CA CYS A 406 -13.95 26.22 -16.84
C CYS A 406 -15.13 26.64 -17.71
N ILE A 407 -14.86 26.84 -19.00
CA ILE A 407 -15.88 27.05 -20.01
C ILE A 407 -16.61 25.71 -20.20
N ASP A 408 -17.86 25.68 -19.77
CA ASP A 408 -18.77 24.54 -19.89
C ASP A 408 -19.29 24.44 -21.33
N PHE A 409 -19.14 23.26 -21.95
CA PHE A 409 -19.61 22.99 -23.31
C PHE A 409 -20.16 21.56 -23.44
N SER A 410 -20.72 20.99 -22.37
CA SER A 410 -21.47 19.72 -22.43
C SER A 410 -22.99 19.89 -22.39
N ASP A 411 -23.51 21.03 -21.89
CA ASP A 411 -24.95 21.19 -21.61
C ASP A 411 -25.90 21.06 -22.81
N THR A 412 -25.44 21.29 -24.05
CA THR A 412 -26.35 21.33 -25.22
C THR A 412 -26.60 19.98 -25.90
N LEU A 413 -25.76 18.97 -25.68
CA LEU A 413 -25.93 17.61 -26.22
C LEU A 413 -26.67 16.70 -25.24
N THR A 414 -26.38 16.83 -23.95
CA THR A 414 -27.02 16.10 -22.86
C THR A 414 -28.52 16.37 -22.81
N ASP A 415 -28.93 17.63 -23.05
CA ASP A 415 -30.34 18.05 -23.10
C ASP A 415 -31.12 17.41 -24.27
N LYS A 416 -30.48 17.19 -25.43
CA LYS A 416 -31.14 16.53 -26.58
C LYS A 416 -31.34 15.04 -26.40
N ASN A 417 -30.37 14.35 -25.79
CA ASN A 417 -30.47 12.91 -25.56
C ASN A 417 -31.53 12.60 -24.50
N GLU A 418 -31.61 13.41 -23.45
CA GLU A 418 -32.60 13.23 -22.39
C GLU A 418 -34.04 13.41 -22.92
N GLN A 419 -34.25 14.35 -23.86
CA GLN A 419 -35.54 14.50 -24.55
C GLN A 419 -35.95 13.24 -25.33
N ILE A 420 -35.00 12.53 -25.97
CA ILE A 420 -35.28 11.28 -26.69
C ILE A 420 -35.65 10.15 -25.71
N PHE A 421 -35.01 10.11 -24.54
CA PHE A 421 -35.31 9.11 -23.50
C PHE A 421 -36.68 9.34 -22.86
N GLU A 422 -37.02 10.60 -22.54
CA GLU A 422 -38.35 10.97 -22.03
C GLU A 422 -39.45 10.67 -23.06
N GLN A 423 -39.19 10.90 -24.35
CA GLN A 423 -40.11 10.56 -25.43
C GLN A 423 -40.38 9.05 -25.50
N LEU A 424 -39.34 8.21 -25.41
CA LEU A 424 -39.52 6.75 -25.41
C LEU A 424 -40.38 6.31 -24.22
N HIS A 425 -40.07 6.78 -23.00
CA HIS A 425 -40.79 6.38 -21.80
C HIS A 425 -42.24 6.84 -21.82
N THR A 426 -42.50 8.07 -22.27
CA THR A 426 -43.87 8.59 -22.40
C THR A 426 -44.66 7.80 -23.45
N ALA A 427 -44.05 7.52 -24.61
CA ALA A 427 -44.68 6.77 -25.68
C ALA A 427 -44.89 5.27 -25.35
N SER A 428 -44.12 4.70 -24.41
CA SER A 428 -44.32 3.32 -23.95
C SER A 428 -45.61 3.16 -23.13
N LEU A 429 -46.04 4.23 -22.45
CA LEU A 429 -47.24 4.27 -21.60
C LEU A 429 -48.46 4.94 -22.25
N ASP A 430 -48.27 5.77 -23.29
CA ASP A 430 -49.35 6.37 -24.05
C ASP A 430 -49.34 5.89 -25.51
N PRO A 431 -50.23 4.93 -25.88
CA PRO A 431 -50.34 4.47 -27.26
C PRO A 431 -50.65 5.59 -28.26
N SER A 432 -51.28 6.68 -27.82
CA SER A 432 -51.64 7.85 -28.62
C SER A 432 -50.68 9.03 -28.46
N ALA A 433 -49.47 8.79 -27.93
CA ALA A 433 -48.47 9.82 -27.68
C ALA A 433 -48.21 10.68 -28.93
N GLU A 434 -47.95 11.96 -28.69
CA GLU A 434 -47.71 12.98 -29.72
C GLU A 434 -48.87 13.18 -30.73
N GLY A 435 -50.07 12.69 -30.41
CA GLY A 435 -51.24 12.78 -31.28
C GLY A 435 -51.14 11.89 -32.54
N LYS A 436 -50.22 10.93 -32.54
CA LYS A 436 -49.99 9.98 -33.64
C LYS A 436 -50.95 8.78 -33.53
N ALA A 437 -51.00 7.98 -34.60
CA ALA A 437 -51.74 6.72 -34.56
C ALA A 437 -51.16 5.76 -33.51
N SER A 438 -51.99 4.85 -33.00
CA SER A 438 -51.65 3.95 -31.90
C SER A 438 -50.29 3.26 -32.09
N GLY A 439 -49.36 3.44 -31.16
CA GLY A 439 -48.03 2.82 -31.14
C GLY A 439 -46.95 3.55 -31.96
N VAL A 440 -47.33 4.40 -32.93
CA VAL A 440 -46.38 5.01 -33.89
C VAL A 440 -45.27 5.83 -33.21
N ALA A 441 -45.62 6.65 -32.22
CA ALA A 441 -44.63 7.45 -31.49
C ALA A 441 -43.60 6.57 -30.78
N PHE A 442 -44.02 5.43 -30.23
CA PHE A 442 -43.14 4.49 -29.54
C PHE A 442 -42.19 3.80 -30.51
N GLU A 443 -42.67 3.39 -31.67
CA GLU A 443 -41.86 2.78 -32.73
C GLU A 443 -40.79 3.75 -33.25
N GLU A 444 -41.13 5.04 -33.43
CA GLU A 444 -40.18 6.07 -33.83
C GLU A 444 -39.11 6.31 -32.75
N ALA A 445 -39.52 6.38 -31.49
CA ALA A 445 -38.61 6.54 -30.36
C ALA A 445 -37.62 5.36 -30.23
N ILE A 446 -38.09 4.11 -30.40
CA ILE A 446 -37.24 2.92 -30.43
C ILE A 446 -36.19 3.04 -31.54
N ALA A 447 -36.62 3.41 -32.76
CA ALA A 447 -35.69 3.57 -33.88
C ALA A 447 -34.65 4.67 -33.63
N ASN A 448 -35.05 5.78 -32.97
CA ASN A 448 -34.14 6.86 -32.64
C ASN A 448 -33.10 6.45 -31.60
N ILE A 449 -33.47 5.67 -30.58
CA ILE A 449 -32.51 5.19 -29.58
C ILE A 449 -31.49 4.21 -30.19
N PHE A 450 -31.92 3.29 -31.05
CA PHE A 450 -30.95 2.42 -31.74
C PHE A 450 -30.00 3.21 -32.66
N LYS A 451 -30.48 4.28 -33.31
CA LYS A 451 -29.59 5.19 -34.07
C LYS A 451 -28.62 5.93 -33.18
N LEU A 452 -29.06 6.38 -32.00
CA LEU A 452 -28.20 7.04 -31.02
C LEU A 452 -27.05 6.12 -30.60
N MET A 453 -27.33 4.82 -30.40
CA MET A 453 -26.31 3.81 -30.11
C MET A 453 -25.43 3.43 -31.32
N GLY A 454 -25.64 4.04 -32.50
CA GLY A 454 -24.84 3.81 -33.71
C GLY A 454 -25.36 2.72 -34.65
N PHE A 455 -26.51 2.09 -34.37
CA PHE A 455 -27.11 1.14 -35.29
C PHE A 455 -27.79 1.83 -36.47
N HIS A 456 -27.84 1.16 -37.62
CA HIS A 456 -28.71 1.58 -38.70
C HIS A 456 -30.15 1.09 -38.42
N ALA A 457 -30.93 1.90 -37.71
CA ALA A 457 -32.32 1.59 -37.38
C ALA A 457 -33.32 2.41 -38.21
N LYS A 458 -34.42 1.78 -38.62
CA LYS A 458 -35.50 2.42 -39.38
C LYS A 458 -36.86 1.87 -38.99
N ARG A 459 -37.81 2.76 -38.70
CA ARG A 459 -39.23 2.42 -38.57
C ARG A 459 -39.79 2.00 -39.93
N ILE A 460 -40.45 0.85 -39.96
CA ILE A 460 -41.20 0.36 -41.12
C ILE A 460 -42.68 0.61 -40.87
N GLY A 461 -43.25 -0.04 -39.84
CA GLY A 461 -44.62 0.16 -39.38
C GLY A 461 -45.70 -0.23 -40.39
N GLY A 462 -46.89 -0.56 -39.88
CA GLY A 462 -48.06 -0.90 -40.70
C GLY A 462 -48.47 -2.37 -40.64
N SER A 463 -49.71 -2.65 -41.01
CA SER A 463 -50.28 -4.00 -40.93
C SER A 463 -49.51 -4.98 -41.83
N GLY A 464 -48.92 -6.03 -41.24
CA GLY A 464 -48.22 -7.10 -41.96
C GLY A 464 -46.70 -6.93 -42.12
N ASP A 465 -46.07 -6.08 -41.32
CA ASP A 465 -44.62 -6.01 -41.18
C ASP A 465 -44.20 -5.68 -39.74
N THR A 466 -42.90 -5.76 -39.45
CA THR A 466 -42.33 -5.35 -38.16
C THR A 466 -42.38 -3.83 -37.97
N ASP A 467 -42.37 -3.40 -36.72
CA ASP A 467 -42.37 -1.97 -36.39
C ASP A 467 -41.02 -1.32 -36.74
N VAL A 468 -39.90 -1.92 -36.34
CA VAL A 468 -38.55 -1.36 -36.54
C VAL A 468 -37.57 -2.43 -37.01
N ILE A 469 -36.72 -2.07 -37.98
CA ILE A 469 -35.58 -2.90 -38.41
C ILE A 469 -34.29 -2.24 -37.91
N VAL A 470 -33.45 -3.02 -37.25
CA VAL A 470 -32.12 -2.62 -36.76
C VAL A 470 -31.06 -3.42 -37.50
N ARG A 471 -30.05 -2.73 -38.04
CA ARG A 471 -28.95 -3.35 -38.79
C ARG A 471 -27.59 -2.89 -38.30
N TRP A 472 -26.65 -3.83 -38.26
CA TRP A 472 -25.24 -3.55 -38.01
C TRP A 472 -24.36 -4.54 -38.77
N LYS A 473 -23.04 -4.32 -38.72
CA LYS A 473 -22.05 -5.26 -39.23
C LYS A 473 -21.34 -5.93 -38.06
N ASP A 474 -21.12 -7.23 -38.13
CA ASP A 474 -20.23 -7.91 -37.19
C ASP A 474 -18.75 -7.63 -37.50
N ASN A 475 -17.87 -8.21 -36.69
CA ASN A 475 -16.41 -8.05 -36.81
C ASN A 475 -15.85 -8.59 -38.15
N GLU A 476 -16.60 -9.46 -38.84
CA GLU A 476 -16.25 -10.00 -40.16
C GLU A 476 -16.86 -9.15 -41.30
N GLY A 477 -17.60 -8.10 -40.96
CA GLY A 477 -18.26 -7.21 -41.91
C GLY A 477 -19.59 -7.76 -42.46
N LYS A 478 -20.09 -8.88 -41.93
CA LYS A 478 -21.36 -9.47 -42.33
C LYS A 478 -22.51 -8.62 -41.78
N SER A 479 -23.50 -8.36 -42.64
CA SER A 479 -24.71 -7.62 -42.23
C SER A 479 -25.59 -8.53 -41.37
N ILE A 480 -25.92 -8.05 -40.17
CA ILE A 480 -26.87 -8.69 -39.26
C ILE A 480 -28.13 -7.83 -39.18
N ILE A 481 -29.29 -8.48 -39.11
CA ILE A 481 -30.59 -7.82 -39.07
C ILE A 481 -31.37 -8.30 -37.84
N ALA A 482 -31.83 -7.36 -37.01
CA ALA A 482 -32.82 -7.62 -35.97
C ALA A 482 -34.14 -6.92 -36.32
N ILE A 483 -35.25 -7.61 -36.08
CA ILE A 483 -36.58 -7.00 -36.10
C ILE A 483 -37.02 -6.69 -34.67
N VAL A 484 -37.66 -5.55 -34.49
CA VAL A 484 -38.09 -5.05 -33.19
C VAL A 484 -39.56 -4.70 -33.26
N ASP A 485 -40.35 -5.27 -32.35
CA ASP A 485 -41.79 -5.06 -32.22
C ASP A 485 -42.07 -4.27 -30.94
N GLY A 486 -42.67 -3.08 -31.08
CA GLY A 486 -42.92 -2.14 -29.99
C GLY A 486 -44.36 -2.25 -29.48
N LYS A 487 -44.53 -2.60 -28.21
CA LYS A 487 -45.84 -2.67 -27.55
C LYS A 487 -45.99 -1.56 -26.52
N SER A 488 -46.67 -0.50 -26.91
CA SER A 488 -47.11 0.57 -26.00
C SER A 488 -48.38 0.17 -25.25
N LYS A 489 -48.41 0.40 -23.93
CA LYS A 489 -49.45 -0.07 -23.02
C LYS A 489 -49.70 0.90 -21.86
N SER A 490 -50.92 1.41 -21.78
CA SER A 490 -51.34 2.33 -20.71
C SER A 490 -51.42 1.72 -19.32
N ASN A 491 -51.49 0.38 -19.21
CA ASN A 491 -51.42 -0.35 -17.95
C ASN A 491 -49.98 -0.70 -17.53
N GLY A 492 -48.97 -0.31 -18.31
CA GLY A 492 -47.56 -0.51 -17.99
C GLY A 492 -47.03 -1.93 -18.14
N SER A 493 -47.81 -2.89 -18.67
CA SER A 493 -47.31 -4.25 -18.88
C SER A 493 -47.87 -4.94 -20.13
N VAL A 494 -46.99 -5.64 -20.82
CA VAL A 494 -47.27 -6.50 -21.98
C VAL A 494 -47.48 -7.93 -21.49
N SER A 495 -48.56 -8.55 -21.95
CA SER A 495 -48.95 -9.92 -21.62
C SER A 495 -48.80 -10.86 -22.81
N HIS A 496 -48.86 -12.17 -22.60
CA HIS A 496 -48.75 -13.16 -23.68
C HIS A 496 -49.84 -13.00 -24.76
N SER A 497 -51.05 -12.55 -24.39
CA SER A 497 -52.14 -12.30 -25.35
C SER A 497 -51.91 -11.09 -26.27
N ASP A 498 -50.95 -10.24 -25.94
CA ASP A 498 -50.62 -9.05 -26.73
C ASP A 498 -49.61 -9.33 -27.86
N ILE A 499 -49.08 -10.57 -27.91
CA ILE A 499 -48.05 -11.00 -28.84
C ILE A 499 -48.62 -12.08 -29.75
N SER A 500 -48.36 -11.96 -31.06
CA SER A 500 -48.73 -12.96 -32.05
C SER A 500 -47.47 -13.61 -32.63
N ASP A 501 -47.19 -14.83 -32.19
CA ASP A 501 -45.99 -15.58 -32.63
C ASP A 501 -45.96 -15.79 -34.14
N VAL A 502 -47.11 -16.11 -34.72
CA VAL A 502 -47.25 -16.35 -36.15
C VAL A 502 -46.90 -15.09 -36.94
N ALA A 503 -47.33 -13.92 -36.46
CA ALA A 503 -47.00 -12.65 -37.10
C ALA A 503 -45.50 -12.35 -37.00
N ILE A 504 -44.91 -12.52 -35.81
CA ILE A 504 -43.49 -12.26 -35.57
C ILE A 504 -42.58 -13.20 -36.39
N ASP A 505 -42.89 -14.51 -36.42
CA ASP A 505 -42.16 -15.48 -37.24
C ASP A 505 -42.26 -15.11 -38.74
N THR A 506 -43.45 -14.71 -39.20
CA THR A 506 -43.64 -14.23 -40.59
C THR A 506 -42.82 -12.98 -40.88
N HIS A 507 -42.77 -12.02 -39.95
CA HIS A 507 -41.98 -10.80 -40.10
C HIS A 507 -40.47 -11.09 -40.10
N LYS A 508 -40.03 -12.06 -39.30
CA LYS A 508 -38.62 -12.51 -39.25
C LYS A 508 -38.20 -13.09 -40.59
N GLU A 509 -39.01 -13.99 -41.16
CA GLU A 509 -38.77 -14.60 -42.47
C GLU A 509 -38.80 -13.54 -43.59
N LYS A 510 -39.82 -12.67 -43.60
CA LYS A 510 -39.98 -11.62 -44.61
C LYS A 510 -38.76 -10.69 -44.69
N ASN A 511 -38.16 -10.38 -43.53
CA ASN A 511 -37.03 -9.47 -43.42
C ASN A 511 -35.66 -10.17 -43.39
N ASN A 512 -35.63 -11.50 -43.49
CA ASN A 512 -34.42 -12.34 -43.31
C ASN A 512 -33.64 -11.96 -42.04
N ALA A 513 -34.37 -11.79 -40.94
CA ALA A 513 -33.79 -11.31 -39.70
C ALA A 513 -33.16 -12.44 -38.89
N ASP A 514 -31.97 -12.18 -38.37
CA ASP A 514 -31.24 -13.10 -37.49
C ASP A 514 -31.88 -13.12 -36.10
N TYR A 515 -32.28 -11.94 -35.61
CA TYR A 515 -32.79 -11.74 -34.26
C TYR A 515 -34.18 -11.09 -34.22
N VAL A 516 -34.87 -11.31 -33.11
CA VAL A 516 -36.19 -10.74 -32.81
C VAL A 516 -36.16 -10.15 -31.41
N ALA A 517 -36.62 -8.91 -31.27
CA ALA A 517 -36.83 -8.26 -29.99
C ALA A 517 -38.26 -7.72 -29.87
N ILE A 518 -38.78 -7.74 -28.65
CA ILE A 518 -40.04 -7.14 -28.27
C ILE A 518 -39.73 -6.10 -27.20
N VAL A 519 -40.14 -4.86 -27.45
CA VAL A 519 -39.90 -3.72 -26.57
C VAL A 519 -41.22 -3.24 -25.98
N GLY A 520 -41.27 -2.96 -24.68
CA GLY A 520 -42.48 -2.44 -24.01
C GLY A 520 -42.20 -1.85 -22.63
N PRO A 521 -43.20 -1.26 -21.95
CA PRO A 521 -43.01 -0.66 -20.62
C PRO A 521 -42.68 -1.69 -19.51
N GLY A 522 -43.01 -2.96 -19.74
CA GLY A 522 -42.79 -4.05 -18.79
C GLY A 522 -43.45 -5.33 -19.26
N PHE A 523 -43.07 -6.47 -18.66
CA PHE A 523 -43.61 -7.79 -19.04
C PHE A 523 -44.14 -8.53 -17.81
N SER A 524 -45.44 -8.86 -17.84
CA SER A 524 -46.14 -9.50 -16.72
C SER A 524 -46.46 -10.97 -17.01
N GLY A 525 -46.01 -11.86 -16.11
CA GLY A 525 -46.33 -13.30 -16.12
C GLY A 525 -45.20 -14.19 -16.64
N ASP A 526 -45.08 -15.40 -16.08
CA ASP A 526 -44.05 -16.36 -16.50
C ASP A 526 -44.30 -16.94 -17.90
N THR A 527 -45.55 -16.92 -18.36
CA THR A 527 -45.94 -17.46 -19.67
C THR A 527 -45.24 -16.75 -20.81
N ILE A 528 -45.24 -15.42 -20.84
CA ILE A 528 -44.59 -14.62 -21.89
C ILE A 528 -43.06 -14.80 -21.87
N ARG A 529 -42.44 -14.89 -20.68
CA ARG A 529 -40.99 -15.08 -20.52
C ARG A 529 -40.54 -16.47 -20.97
N ASN A 530 -41.24 -17.51 -20.51
CA ASN A 530 -40.97 -18.91 -20.91
C ASN A 530 -41.18 -19.10 -22.41
N HIS A 531 -42.16 -18.42 -22.97
CA HIS A 531 -42.48 -18.48 -24.39
C HIS A 531 -41.42 -17.78 -25.25
N ALA A 532 -41.06 -16.54 -24.89
CA ALA A 532 -40.00 -15.79 -25.56
C ALA A 532 -38.65 -16.55 -25.52
N SER A 533 -38.32 -17.17 -24.38
CA SER A 533 -37.14 -18.04 -24.26
C SER A 533 -37.17 -19.23 -25.22
N LYS A 534 -38.31 -19.93 -25.36
CA LYS A 534 -38.46 -21.06 -26.30
C LYS A 534 -38.34 -20.65 -27.77
N LYS A 535 -38.82 -19.45 -28.11
CA LYS A 535 -38.83 -18.92 -29.48
C LYS A 535 -37.57 -18.13 -29.85
N GLY A 536 -36.73 -17.81 -28.87
CA GLY A 536 -35.54 -16.98 -29.07
C GLY A 536 -35.87 -15.50 -29.28
N PHE A 537 -36.93 -15.00 -28.66
CA PHE A 537 -37.33 -13.59 -28.71
C PHE A 537 -36.74 -12.85 -27.51
N ALA A 538 -35.99 -11.78 -27.75
CA ALA A 538 -35.53 -10.91 -26.68
C ALA A 538 -36.68 -10.06 -26.15
N LEU A 539 -36.85 -10.02 -24.83
CA LEU A 539 -37.79 -9.11 -24.17
C LEU A 539 -36.97 -7.98 -23.55
N ILE A 540 -37.27 -6.75 -23.91
CA ILE A 540 -36.50 -5.56 -23.52
C ILE A 540 -37.48 -4.52 -23.01
N THR A 541 -37.30 -4.00 -21.81
CA THR A 541 -38.13 -2.88 -21.36
C THR A 541 -37.64 -1.56 -21.93
N ASP A 542 -38.53 -0.56 -22.00
CA ASP A 542 -38.15 0.81 -22.34
C ASP A 542 -37.06 1.34 -21.39
N THR A 543 -37.18 1.05 -20.09
CA THR A 543 -36.17 1.42 -19.09
C THR A 543 -34.82 0.76 -19.34
N GLU A 544 -34.79 -0.55 -19.67
CA GLU A 544 -33.57 -1.29 -19.98
C GLU A 544 -32.91 -0.77 -21.27
N LEU A 545 -33.72 -0.41 -22.28
CA LEU A 545 -33.23 0.16 -23.53
C LEU A 545 -32.62 1.56 -23.32
N ILE A 546 -33.21 2.39 -22.47
CA ILE A 546 -32.68 3.71 -22.09
C ILE A 546 -31.35 3.55 -21.32
N GLU A 547 -31.32 2.63 -20.36
CA GLU A 547 -30.11 2.37 -19.56
C GLU A 547 -28.95 1.94 -20.44
N ILE A 548 -29.17 1.00 -21.36
CA ILE A 548 -28.13 0.57 -22.31
C ILE A 548 -27.68 1.71 -23.21
N ALA A 549 -28.61 2.54 -23.70
CA ALA A 549 -28.26 3.68 -24.54
C ALA A 549 -27.36 4.67 -23.81
N ARG A 550 -27.67 5.00 -22.54
CA ARG A 550 -26.82 5.84 -21.69
C ARG A 550 -25.44 5.24 -21.48
N MET A 551 -25.37 3.95 -21.17
CA MET A 551 -24.11 3.24 -20.93
C MET A 551 -23.28 3.07 -22.20
N SER A 552 -23.91 2.94 -23.37
CA SER A 552 -23.20 2.78 -24.64
C SER A 552 -22.31 3.97 -24.97
N ASP A 553 -22.81 5.18 -24.74
CA ASP A 553 -22.10 6.44 -24.98
C ASP A 553 -21.03 6.67 -23.90
N SER A 554 -21.39 6.50 -22.62
CA SER A 554 -20.46 6.78 -21.52
C SER A 554 -19.30 5.78 -21.40
N LEU A 555 -19.50 4.53 -21.81
CA LEU A 555 -18.50 3.46 -21.71
C LEU A 555 -17.86 3.10 -23.06
N GLY A 556 -18.31 3.72 -24.17
CA GLY A 556 -17.77 3.46 -25.51
C GLY A 556 -18.00 2.03 -26.01
N LEU A 557 -19.17 1.46 -25.74
CA LEU A 557 -19.49 0.08 -26.11
C LEU A 557 -19.58 -0.07 -27.64
N SER A 558 -19.06 -1.17 -28.16
CA SER A 558 -19.19 -1.54 -29.57
C SER A 558 -20.60 -2.04 -29.90
N LEU A 559 -20.97 -1.94 -31.18
CA LEU A 559 -22.27 -2.44 -31.65
C LEU A 559 -22.46 -3.94 -31.40
N GLN A 560 -21.38 -4.72 -31.41
CA GLN A 560 -21.43 -6.17 -31.16
C GLN A 560 -21.69 -6.48 -29.69
N GLU A 561 -21.11 -5.69 -28.78
CA GLU A 561 -21.40 -5.79 -27.34
C GLU A 561 -22.87 -5.42 -27.10
N ILE A 562 -23.34 -4.27 -27.61
CA ILE A 562 -24.73 -3.83 -27.46
C ILE A 562 -25.71 -4.83 -28.09
N ALA A 563 -25.36 -5.45 -29.22
CA ALA A 563 -26.20 -6.43 -29.90
C ALA A 563 -26.47 -7.70 -29.07
N LEU A 564 -25.75 -7.95 -27.98
CA LEU A 564 -26.09 -9.00 -27.02
C LEU A 564 -27.51 -8.87 -26.46
N ILE A 565 -28.07 -7.65 -26.46
CA ILE A 565 -29.48 -7.39 -26.09
C ILE A 565 -30.47 -8.22 -26.92
N PHE A 566 -30.11 -8.61 -28.14
CA PHE A 566 -30.93 -9.41 -29.05
C PHE A 566 -30.73 -10.92 -28.90
N GLN A 567 -29.72 -11.37 -28.15
CA GLN A 567 -29.37 -12.78 -28.04
C GLN A 567 -30.16 -13.48 -26.92
N VAL A 568 -30.66 -14.68 -27.22
CA VAL A 568 -31.40 -15.53 -26.29
C VAL A 568 -30.86 -16.96 -26.38
N PRO A 569 -30.62 -17.66 -25.25
CA PRO A 569 -30.81 -17.21 -23.87
C PRO A 569 -29.69 -16.29 -23.36
N ASP A 570 -29.98 -15.58 -22.26
CA ASP A 570 -29.02 -14.87 -21.40
C ASP A 570 -28.20 -13.73 -22.03
N GLY A 571 -28.50 -13.29 -23.25
CA GLY A 571 -27.76 -12.21 -23.92
C GLY A 571 -27.79 -10.89 -23.12
N PHE A 572 -28.95 -10.54 -22.57
CA PHE A 572 -29.10 -9.35 -21.73
C PHE A 572 -28.32 -9.44 -20.41
N SER A 573 -28.29 -10.62 -19.77
CA SER A 573 -27.49 -10.85 -18.56
C SER A 573 -25.99 -10.69 -18.84
N ARG A 574 -25.52 -11.27 -19.96
CA ARG A 574 -24.13 -11.13 -20.42
C ARG A 574 -23.77 -9.67 -20.75
N LEU A 575 -24.72 -8.92 -21.33
CA LEU A 575 -24.53 -7.49 -21.58
C LEU A 575 -24.40 -6.71 -20.27
N LYS A 576 -25.23 -7.00 -19.25
CA LYS A 576 -25.12 -6.37 -17.93
C LYS A 576 -23.78 -6.65 -17.25
N GLU A 577 -23.31 -7.89 -17.30
CA GLU A 577 -21.98 -8.25 -16.77
C GLU A 577 -20.86 -7.49 -17.49
N LEU A 578 -20.96 -7.36 -18.83
CA LEU A 578 -20.00 -6.59 -19.63
C LEU A 578 -20.03 -5.09 -19.28
N ILE A 579 -21.22 -4.50 -19.16
CA ILE A 579 -21.38 -3.09 -18.75
C ILE A 579 -20.75 -2.87 -17.38
N ALA A 580 -21.01 -3.76 -16.40
CA ALA A 580 -20.43 -3.65 -15.07
C ALA A 580 -18.90 -3.75 -15.09
N ALA A 581 -18.34 -4.66 -15.91
CA ALA A 581 -16.90 -4.79 -16.08
C ALA A 581 -16.27 -3.53 -16.71
N ARG A 582 -16.89 -2.98 -17.76
CA ARG A 582 -16.44 -1.74 -18.41
C ARG A 582 -16.54 -0.52 -17.50
N GLN A 583 -17.61 -0.42 -16.73
CA GLN A 583 -17.77 0.65 -15.76
C GLN A 583 -16.69 0.57 -14.68
N ARG A 584 -16.42 -0.63 -14.16
CA ARG A 584 -15.32 -0.86 -13.21
C ARG A 584 -13.97 -0.50 -13.82
N GLU A 585 -13.72 -0.86 -15.07
CA GLU A 585 -12.50 -0.47 -15.80
C GLU A 585 -12.34 1.06 -15.85
N MET A 586 -13.39 1.80 -16.24
CA MET A 586 -13.38 3.27 -16.29
C MET A 586 -13.16 3.92 -14.92
N GLU A 587 -13.77 3.37 -13.87
CA GLU A 587 -13.56 3.82 -12.49
C GLU A 587 -12.10 3.62 -12.06
N ILE A 588 -11.52 2.44 -12.31
CA ILE A 588 -10.11 2.17 -11.98
C ILE A 588 -9.19 3.14 -12.73
N ILE A 589 -9.43 3.39 -14.03
CA ILE A 589 -8.66 4.38 -14.81
C ILE A 589 -8.72 5.76 -14.14
N ALA A 590 -9.91 6.23 -13.75
CA ALA A 590 -10.07 7.52 -13.11
C ALA A 590 -9.30 7.61 -11.79
N TYR A 591 -9.36 6.56 -10.97
CA TYR A 591 -8.62 6.50 -9.70
C TYR A 591 -7.11 6.43 -9.91
N VAL A 592 -6.64 5.64 -10.88
CA VAL A 592 -5.21 5.54 -11.24
C VAL A 592 -4.69 6.91 -11.65
N VAL A 593 -5.36 7.61 -12.57
CA VAL A 593 -4.95 8.96 -13.01
C VAL A 593 -5.01 9.95 -11.86
N SER A 594 -6.06 9.91 -11.02
CA SER A 594 -6.17 10.78 -9.84
C SER A 594 -5.03 10.54 -8.84
N MET A 595 -4.66 9.29 -8.61
CA MET A 595 -3.56 8.94 -7.72
C MET A 595 -2.21 9.34 -8.31
N PHE A 596 -2.02 9.21 -9.62
CA PHE A 596 -0.84 9.78 -10.27
C PHE A 596 -0.79 11.31 -10.08
N GLU A 597 -1.88 12.05 -10.31
CA GLU A 597 -1.87 13.50 -10.09
C GLU A 597 -1.57 13.89 -8.63
N LYS A 598 -2.09 13.12 -7.66
CA LYS A 598 -1.88 13.40 -6.22
C LYS A 598 -0.49 13.04 -5.74
N GLU A 599 0.01 11.88 -6.14
CA GLU A 599 1.17 11.25 -5.50
C GLU A 599 2.43 11.30 -6.36
N GLN A 600 2.35 11.50 -7.68
CA GLN A 600 3.53 11.44 -8.56
C GLN A 600 4.56 12.52 -8.25
N ASP A 601 4.13 13.75 -7.93
CA ASP A 601 5.03 14.84 -7.54
C ASP A 601 5.82 14.48 -6.26
N MET A 602 5.26 13.57 -5.45
CA MET A 602 5.81 13.13 -4.18
C MET A 602 6.61 11.82 -4.27
N LEU A 603 6.13 10.86 -5.05
CA LEU A 603 6.65 9.49 -5.15
C LEU A 603 7.52 9.28 -6.41
N GLY A 604 7.50 10.22 -7.36
CA GLY A 604 8.16 10.06 -8.65
C GLY A 604 7.40 9.06 -9.52
N SER A 605 8.12 8.20 -10.23
CA SER A 605 7.49 7.18 -11.07
C SER A 605 6.84 6.07 -10.24
N LEU A 606 5.60 5.70 -10.56
CA LEU A 606 4.83 4.68 -9.83
C LEU A 606 4.69 3.40 -10.65
N SER A 607 4.73 2.25 -9.99
CA SER A 607 4.43 0.95 -10.59
C SER A 607 2.99 0.49 -10.32
N ALA A 608 2.53 -0.54 -11.03
CA ALA A 608 1.24 -1.18 -10.76
C ALA A 608 1.20 -1.74 -9.31
N ARG A 609 2.33 -2.23 -8.79
CA ARG A 609 2.44 -2.68 -7.41
C ARG A 609 2.29 -1.55 -6.39
N ASP A 610 2.88 -0.38 -6.67
CA ASP A 610 2.71 0.79 -5.80
C ASP A 610 1.24 1.25 -5.81
N MET A 611 0.64 1.28 -7.00
CA MET A 611 -0.77 1.66 -7.17
C MET A 611 -1.73 0.69 -6.47
N TYR A 612 -1.44 -0.61 -6.49
CA TYR A 612 -2.18 -1.62 -5.73
C TYR A 612 -2.16 -1.32 -4.23
N LEU A 613 -0.99 -0.95 -3.68
CA LEU A 613 -0.85 -0.61 -2.27
C LEU A 613 -1.56 0.70 -1.90
N LEU A 614 -1.54 1.68 -2.80
CA LEU A 614 -2.22 2.97 -2.61
C LEU A 614 -3.74 2.84 -2.66
N LEU A 615 -4.26 2.00 -3.56
CA LEU A 615 -5.70 1.88 -3.79
C LEU A 615 -6.39 0.76 -3.00
N ARG A 616 -5.65 -0.14 -2.32
CA ARG A 616 -6.23 -1.30 -1.60
C ARG A 616 -7.32 -0.97 -0.57
N ASN A 617 -7.25 0.21 0.05
CA ASN A 617 -8.18 0.66 1.09
C ASN A 617 -9.24 1.64 0.55
N THR A 618 -9.30 1.83 -0.77
CA THR A 618 -10.37 2.62 -1.42
C THR A 618 -11.55 1.73 -1.75
N ASP A 619 -12.74 2.32 -1.94
CA ASP A 619 -13.95 1.59 -2.30
C ASP A 619 -13.81 0.76 -3.60
N VAL A 620 -12.93 1.19 -4.52
CA VAL A 620 -12.67 0.50 -5.79
C VAL A 620 -11.80 -0.76 -5.59
N SER A 621 -10.85 -0.70 -4.65
CA SER A 621 -9.89 -1.77 -4.29
C SER A 621 -9.47 -2.65 -5.49
N PRO A 622 -8.76 -2.10 -6.49
CA PRO A 622 -8.44 -2.83 -7.71
C PRO A 622 -7.42 -3.94 -7.43
N SER A 623 -7.55 -5.05 -8.13
CA SER A 623 -6.57 -6.13 -8.15
C SER A 623 -5.31 -5.72 -8.92
N LEU A 624 -4.20 -6.45 -8.69
CA LEU A 624 -2.96 -6.17 -9.42
C LEU A 624 -3.09 -6.43 -10.93
N GLU A 625 -3.90 -7.41 -11.33
CA GLU A 625 -4.16 -7.73 -12.74
C GLU A 625 -4.90 -6.58 -13.44
N GLU A 626 -5.98 -6.06 -12.82
CA GLU A 626 -6.71 -4.89 -13.34
C GLU A 626 -5.82 -3.65 -13.47
N LEU A 627 -4.88 -3.45 -12.53
CA LEU A 627 -3.93 -2.34 -12.61
C LEU A 627 -2.90 -2.52 -13.72
N LEU A 628 -2.45 -3.75 -13.97
CA LEU A 628 -1.55 -4.04 -15.08
C LEU A 628 -2.22 -3.72 -16.42
N ASP A 629 -3.47 -4.15 -16.61
CA ASP A 629 -4.25 -3.89 -17.82
C ASP A 629 -4.49 -2.39 -18.05
N VAL A 630 -4.80 -1.65 -16.98
CA VAL A 630 -4.97 -0.19 -17.04
C VAL A 630 -3.67 0.51 -17.38
N PHE A 631 -2.55 0.09 -16.79
CA PHE A 631 -1.24 0.67 -17.08
C PHE A 631 -0.81 0.39 -18.53
N GLU A 632 -1.06 -0.81 -19.03
CA GLU A 632 -0.84 -1.15 -20.44
C GLU A 632 -1.67 -0.25 -21.35
N THR A 633 -2.97 -0.15 -21.10
CA THR A 633 -3.89 0.69 -21.87
C THR A 633 -3.45 2.15 -21.90
N LEU A 634 -3.18 2.74 -20.73
CA LEU A 634 -2.79 4.15 -20.64
C LEU A 634 -1.40 4.45 -21.22
N SER A 635 -0.55 3.44 -21.39
CA SER A 635 0.79 3.58 -21.97
C SER A 635 0.88 3.26 -23.46
N GLN A 636 -0.20 2.75 -24.08
CA GLN A 636 -0.27 2.57 -25.53
C GLN A 636 0.00 3.88 -26.26
N SER A 637 0.73 3.85 -27.37
CA SER A 637 1.13 5.05 -28.13
C SER A 637 -0.04 5.93 -28.58
N ASP A 638 -1.18 5.30 -28.85
CA ASP A 638 -2.38 5.98 -29.34
C ASP A 638 -3.07 6.79 -28.23
N ILE A 639 -2.90 6.38 -26.97
CA ILE A 639 -3.35 7.08 -25.77
C ILE A 639 -2.21 7.95 -25.25
N GLY A 640 -1.11 7.35 -24.77
CA GLY A 640 0.13 8.02 -24.40
C GLY A 640 0.01 8.91 -23.17
N VAL A 641 -0.81 8.49 -22.20
CA VAL A 641 -1.02 9.21 -20.93
C VAL A 641 0.08 8.85 -19.93
N LEU A 642 0.41 7.56 -19.81
CA LEU A 642 1.50 7.07 -18.98
C LEU A 642 2.73 6.74 -19.83
N ASN A 643 3.92 7.11 -19.32
CA ASN A 643 5.19 6.84 -19.99
C ASN A 643 6.08 5.96 -19.09
N PRO A 644 6.57 4.81 -19.57
CA PRO A 644 7.47 3.96 -18.79
C PRO A 644 8.83 4.65 -18.59
N VAL A 645 9.41 4.52 -17.39
CA VAL A 645 10.69 5.14 -17.01
C VAL A 645 11.79 4.11 -16.81
N ASN A 646 11.50 3.05 -16.05
CA ASN A 646 12.43 1.97 -15.78
C ASN A 646 11.78 0.64 -16.12
N THR A 647 12.38 -0.08 -17.07
CA THR A 647 11.98 -1.45 -17.42
C THR A 647 12.75 -2.42 -16.53
N VAL A 648 12.12 -2.87 -15.45
CA VAL A 648 12.60 -3.96 -14.58
C VAL A 648 12.14 -5.30 -15.17
N SER A 649 12.69 -6.44 -14.70
CA SER A 649 12.38 -7.78 -15.22
C SER A 649 10.94 -8.27 -15.01
N SER A 650 10.15 -7.65 -14.11
CA SER A 650 8.76 -8.04 -13.85
C SER A 650 7.79 -6.88 -14.14
N ALA A 651 6.68 -7.19 -14.83
CA ALA A 651 5.69 -6.21 -15.29
C ALA A 651 5.11 -5.36 -14.15
N GLU A 652 4.86 -5.96 -12.99
CA GLU A 652 4.33 -5.30 -11.78
C GLU A 652 5.23 -4.21 -11.20
N ASN A 653 6.53 -4.24 -11.51
CA ASN A 653 7.53 -3.30 -10.99
C ASN A 653 8.02 -2.30 -12.06
N ILE A 654 7.45 -2.34 -13.28
CA ILE A 654 7.72 -1.30 -14.28
C ILE A 654 7.11 -0.01 -13.74
N THR A 655 7.93 1.04 -13.69
CA THR A 655 7.49 2.35 -13.20
C THR A 655 7.12 3.27 -14.35
N TYR A 656 6.05 4.04 -14.15
CA TYR A 656 5.47 4.96 -15.13
C TYR A 656 5.39 6.37 -14.57
N ILE A 657 5.34 7.36 -15.46
CA ILE A 657 5.04 8.75 -15.14
C ILE A 657 3.91 9.24 -16.05
N LEU A 658 2.89 9.83 -15.44
CA LEU A 658 1.89 10.70 -16.05
C LEU A 658 2.54 12.01 -16.50
N LYS A 659 2.55 12.29 -17.81
CA LYS A 659 3.06 13.56 -18.35
C LYS A 659 2.14 14.10 -19.44
N ASN A 660 1.98 15.43 -19.45
CA ASN A 660 1.25 16.15 -20.49
C ASN A 660 -0.22 15.72 -20.62
N GLU A 661 -0.84 15.31 -19.51
CA GLU A 661 -2.20 14.78 -19.42
C GLU A 661 -3.22 15.70 -20.11
N LYS A 662 -3.17 17.01 -19.86
CA LYS A 662 -4.06 17.98 -20.53
C LYS A 662 -3.88 18.02 -22.06
N ARG A 663 -2.65 17.93 -22.54
CA ARG A 663 -2.36 17.93 -23.99
C ARG A 663 -2.88 16.64 -24.63
N THR A 664 -2.68 15.51 -23.98
CA THR A 664 -3.14 14.20 -24.46
C THR A 664 -4.66 14.15 -24.54
N VAL A 665 -5.35 14.58 -23.49
CA VAL A 665 -6.83 14.68 -23.49
C VAL A 665 -7.33 15.59 -24.61
N ASN A 666 -6.72 16.76 -24.80
CA ASN A 666 -7.10 17.67 -25.88
C ASN A 666 -6.87 17.06 -27.28
N ARG A 667 -5.79 16.30 -27.47
CA ARG A 667 -5.51 15.57 -28.71
C ARG A 667 -6.58 14.52 -28.99
N LEU A 668 -6.94 13.70 -27.98
CA LEU A 668 -7.97 12.67 -28.11
C LEU A 668 -9.33 13.29 -28.43
N ARG A 669 -9.72 14.38 -27.76
CA ARG A 669 -10.95 15.12 -28.08
C ARG A 669 -10.94 15.70 -29.50
N ALA A 670 -9.81 16.25 -29.95
CA ALA A 670 -9.69 16.77 -31.31
C ALA A 670 -9.82 15.67 -32.36
N LEU A 671 -9.24 14.48 -32.09
CA LEU A 671 -9.37 13.31 -32.95
C LEU A 671 -10.82 12.83 -33.02
N ALA A 672 -11.48 12.66 -31.87
CA ALA A 672 -12.88 12.27 -31.79
C ALA A 672 -13.78 13.22 -32.60
N ARG A 673 -13.64 14.54 -32.40
CA ARG A 673 -14.38 15.56 -33.17
C ARG A 673 -14.13 15.50 -34.67
N ALA A 674 -12.90 15.20 -35.08
CA ALA A 674 -12.57 15.07 -36.50
C ALA A 674 -13.25 13.83 -37.12
N ILE A 675 -13.31 12.73 -36.37
CA ILE A 675 -14.00 11.50 -36.76
C ILE A 675 -15.50 11.74 -36.83
N GLU A 676 -16.11 12.32 -35.79
CA GLU A 676 -17.54 12.67 -35.73
C GLU A 676 -17.94 13.53 -36.95
N LYS A 677 -17.18 14.58 -37.24
CA LYS A 677 -17.41 15.43 -38.41
C LYS A 677 -17.30 14.67 -39.74
N GLY A 678 -16.47 13.63 -39.79
CA GLY A 678 -16.33 12.77 -40.96
C GLY A 678 -17.47 11.76 -41.12
N LEU A 679 -18.10 11.37 -40.01
CA LEU A 679 -19.25 10.44 -39.99
C LEU A 679 -20.57 11.13 -40.37
N GLY A 680 -20.66 12.46 -40.23
CA GLY A 680 -21.77 13.28 -40.74
C GLY A 680 -22.31 14.25 -39.73
#